data_AF-A0A916NQN7-F1
#
_entry.id   AF-A0A916NQN7-F1
#
_cell.length_a   1.000
_cell.length_b   1.000
_cell.length_c   1.000
_cell.angle_alpha   90.00
_cell.angle_beta   90.00
_cell.angle_gamma   90.00
#
_symmetry.space_group_name_H-M   'P 1'
#
loop_
_entity.id
_entity.type
_entity.pdbx_description
1 polymer ?
#
loop_
_entity_poly.entity_id
_entity_poly.type
_entity_poly.pdbx_seq_one_letter_code
_entity_poly.pdbx_strand_id
1 'polypeptide(L)'
;MNQTFKSLLSIVPGVYTSEFNEIATDGEIDINGSLKGKYTETDMPGFEINTLIKNAWLQYPDLPDKIEHIGLDLKLSREEGPDLDNVIIDLKKMNLEFIQNKINLALLLTHPLSDPDISANISSFLDLSQLEKVIPLSEGENYSGIMNANIQLAGRASAIEQEKYDDFKAQGDLSLSKVNYESKDFSYPILIDSVLFKFSPASLDLVQMEAALGSSDFNINGKLENYLGYFLRNDTIRGNLNFNADHINLDELMSSSSSSEDISTKETPSNVIDSSLVEVFKIPANIDFQLATSIHQLTYDSAAIKNVEGTISVKNAEAHLENLQMNLFDGSVTLNGKYKALEPKLATTNFAYDIKAIDFQDAASYFTAVEKYAPILKYCEGKVSTKMQIETHLDEFYYPVYQSINGLGDLKSSHVEFTKDFPFLDKLSSHLKTEKNPLKNQHIENLNLSFSFENGRFKLKETPIKLGQVSSTLVGSTGLDQTLDYQWKTEFPSNLLGTSAQNIANELLGKLNNATGGNVQIPDKLPIVFNIGGTVKDPVITSDLKQSGQTVTQDLIQQGKDKLNEEAKKILAQAQEKIDQLLAEAKETADKIRSEANAQATKIENEADKAHQLALEEADKQAEKLKKEGYDAAQKLIDKASNPLEKIAAEKAAKKLKEETDDKVKTFKEAAYDKADQGKETAYGKAAKVRTEADTKATQVENAAQTQADQIMTDANNKVDNLTE
;
A
#
# COMPACT_ATOMS: atom_id res chain seq x y z
N MET A 1 -27.72 43.34 30.70
CA MET A 1 -28.32 42.10 31.25
C MET A 1 -27.33 41.55 32.26
N ASN A 2 -27.73 41.19 33.48
CA ASN A 2 -26.84 40.49 34.41
C ASN A 2 -26.62 39.07 33.88
N GLN A 3 -25.56 38.89 33.10
CA GLN A 3 -25.13 37.60 32.56
C GLN A 3 -24.29 36.89 33.63
N THR A 4 -24.45 35.58 33.79
CA THR A 4 -23.62 34.77 34.69
C THR A 4 -22.55 34.03 33.89
N PHE A 5 -21.43 33.63 34.51
CA PHE A 5 -20.40 32.84 33.83
C PHE A 5 -20.89 31.50 33.28
N LYS A 6 -21.85 30.89 33.96
CA LYS A 6 -22.58 29.71 33.46
C LYS A 6 -23.26 29.95 32.10
N SER A 7 -23.79 31.16 31.86
CA SER A 7 -24.46 31.50 30.59
C SER A 7 -23.48 31.67 29.42
N LEU A 8 -22.27 32.15 29.67
CA LEU A 8 -21.25 32.36 28.64
C LEU A 8 -20.55 31.05 28.26
N LEU A 9 -20.26 30.21 29.27
CA LEU A 9 -19.72 28.86 29.04
C LEU A 9 -20.60 28.07 28.08
N SER A 10 -21.95 28.13 28.23
CA SER A 10 -22.95 27.43 27.39
C SER A 10 -22.83 27.64 25.87
N ILE A 11 -22.01 28.57 25.39
CA ILE A 11 -21.81 28.87 23.96
C ILE A 11 -20.67 28.02 23.35
N VAL A 12 -19.82 27.40 24.17
CA VAL A 12 -18.70 26.56 23.71
C VAL A 12 -19.24 25.17 23.27
N PRO A 13 -18.91 24.64 22.07
CA PRO A 13 -19.51 23.41 21.55
C PRO A 13 -19.45 22.17 22.46
N GLY A 14 -18.46 22.07 23.36
CA GLY A 14 -18.31 20.95 24.30
C GLY A 14 -19.21 21.01 25.55
N VAL A 15 -19.87 22.13 25.85
CA VAL A 15 -20.66 22.28 27.09
C VAL A 15 -22.18 22.06 26.90
N TYR A 16 -22.59 21.48 25.78
CA TYR A 16 -23.97 21.05 25.54
C TYR A 16 -24.25 19.61 26.00
N THR A 17 -23.31 18.97 26.70
CA THR A 17 -23.49 17.63 27.29
C THR A 17 -24.41 17.68 28.51
N SER A 18 -25.05 16.53 28.85
CA SER A 18 -25.96 16.41 30.00
C SER A 18 -25.32 16.79 31.34
N GLU A 19 -24.00 16.67 31.45
CA GLU A 19 -23.19 16.91 32.65
C GLU A 19 -22.96 18.41 32.93
N PHE A 20 -23.14 19.30 31.95
CA PHE A 20 -22.92 20.74 32.13
C PHE A 20 -23.85 21.38 33.16
N ASN A 21 -25.07 20.87 33.30
CA ASN A 21 -26.02 21.39 34.29
C ASN A 21 -25.48 21.29 35.73
N GLU A 22 -24.59 20.33 35.98
CA GLU A 22 -24.05 20.00 37.29
C GLU A 22 -22.75 20.76 37.60
N ILE A 23 -22.07 21.33 36.59
CA ILE A 23 -20.85 22.14 36.78
C ILE A 23 -21.14 23.34 37.70
N ALA A 24 -20.33 23.44 38.76
CA ALA A 24 -20.30 24.56 39.68
C ALA A 24 -19.38 25.65 39.14
N THR A 25 -19.82 26.91 39.19
CA THR A 25 -19.08 28.01 38.60
C THR A 25 -19.53 29.35 39.18
N ASP A 26 -18.61 30.29 39.32
CA ASP A 26 -18.87 31.68 39.71
C ASP A 26 -17.84 32.60 39.04
N GLY A 27 -18.12 33.90 38.98
CA GLY A 27 -17.24 34.89 38.37
C GLY A 27 -17.96 36.16 37.94
N GLU A 28 -17.20 37.24 37.82
CA GLU A 28 -17.70 38.52 37.31
C GLU A 28 -17.67 38.53 35.79
N ILE A 29 -18.81 38.81 35.16
CA ILE A 29 -18.94 38.93 33.71
C ILE A 29 -19.57 40.25 33.34
N ASP A 30 -18.93 40.93 32.40
CA ASP A 30 -19.47 42.07 31.70
C ASP A 30 -19.43 41.82 30.19
N ILE A 31 -20.61 41.77 29.56
CA ILE A 31 -20.74 41.64 28.10
C ILE A 31 -21.55 42.84 27.63
N ASN A 32 -20.92 43.68 26.81
CA ASN A 32 -21.54 44.84 26.21
C ASN A 32 -21.45 44.74 24.69
N GLY A 33 -22.62 44.72 24.05
CA GLY A 33 -22.76 44.62 22.60
C GLY A 33 -23.48 45.84 22.03
N SER A 34 -23.04 46.31 20.87
CA SER A 34 -23.77 47.29 20.06
C SER A 34 -23.80 46.85 18.60
N LEU A 35 -24.91 47.15 17.92
CA LEU A 35 -25.10 46.93 16.50
C LEU A 35 -25.48 48.28 15.88
N LYS A 36 -24.80 48.65 14.79
CA LYS A 36 -25.00 49.94 14.12
C LYS A 36 -25.01 49.75 12.61
N GLY A 37 -26.00 50.34 11.94
CA GLY A 37 -26.09 50.33 10.48
C GLY A 37 -27.28 49.57 9.94
N LYS A 38 -27.36 49.48 8.61
CA LYS A 38 -28.46 48.81 7.89
C LYS A 38 -28.02 47.41 7.49
N TYR A 39 -28.99 46.51 7.48
CA TYR A 39 -28.85 45.17 6.90
C TYR A 39 -29.58 45.16 5.55
N THR A 40 -28.83 45.07 4.46
CA THR A 40 -29.34 45.06 3.07
C THR A 40 -28.71 43.91 2.28
N GLU A 41 -29.05 43.76 1.00
CA GLU A 41 -28.39 42.77 0.13
C GLU A 41 -26.88 43.01 -0.04
N THR A 42 -26.42 44.25 0.13
CA THR A 42 -25.02 44.64 -0.08
C THR A 42 -24.32 45.09 1.20
N ASP A 43 -25.04 45.58 2.20
CA ASP A 43 -24.46 46.15 3.43
C ASP A 43 -24.81 45.31 4.65
N MET A 44 -23.81 45.12 5.50
CA MET A 44 -23.93 44.46 6.79
C MET A 44 -23.71 45.48 7.92
N PRO A 45 -24.54 45.46 8.97
CA PRO A 45 -24.36 46.35 10.12
C PRO A 45 -23.04 46.08 10.82
N GLY A 46 -22.37 47.14 11.26
CA GLY A 46 -21.21 47.06 12.13
C GLY A 46 -21.63 46.61 13.53
N PHE A 47 -20.71 45.97 14.23
CA PHE A 47 -20.94 45.54 15.61
C PHE A 47 -19.71 45.81 16.47
N GLU A 48 -19.94 45.98 17.76
CA GLU A 48 -18.89 45.92 18.77
C GLU A 48 -19.39 45.06 19.92
N ILE A 49 -18.65 44.02 20.29
CA ILE A 49 -18.93 43.12 21.39
C ILE A 49 -17.68 43.09 22.28
N ASN A 50 -17.81 43.65 23.48
CA ASN A 50 -16.78 43.59 24.52
C ASN A 50 -17.20 42.54 25.55
N THR A 51 -16.31 41.59 25.82
CA THR A 51 -16.49 40.53 26.81
C THR A 51 -15.35 40.61 27.82
N LEU A 52 -15.71 40.86 29.08
CA LEU A 52 -14.78 40.91 30.20
C LEU A 52 -15.20 39.88 31.24
N ILE A 53 -14.29 38.94 31.55
CA ILE A 53 -14.44 37.94 32.61
C ILE A 53 -13.33 38.18 33.63
N LYS A 54 -13.70 38.29 34.90
CA LYS A 54 -12.76 38.47 36.02
C LYS A 54 -13.02 37.47 37.13
N ASN A 55 -11.92 36.91 37.64
CA ASN A 55 -11.91 36.02 38.82
C ASN A 55 -12.90 34.87 38.71
N ALA A 56 -13.12 34.35 37.50
CA ALA A 56 -14.04 33.27 37.29
C ALA A 56 -13.41 31.92 37.63
N TRP A 57 -14.23 30.95 38.02
CA TRP A 57 -13.82 29.57 38.24
C TRP A 57 -14.90 28.59 37.81
N LEU A 58 -14.50 27.38 37.47
CA LEU A 58 -15.39 26.26 37.16
C LEU A 58 -14.89 24.97 37.79
N GLN A 59 -15.81 24.13 38.25
CA GLN A 59 -15.53 22.83 38.88
C GLN A 59 -16.56 21.80 38.43
N TYR A 60 -16.07 20.64 37.97
CA TYR A 60 -16.91 19.48 37.70
C TYR A 60 -17.31 18.79 39.01
N PRO A 61 -18.54 18.26 39.15
CA PRO A 61 -19.05 17.71 40.41
C PRO A 61 -18.18 16.61 41.02
N ASP A 62 -17.68 15.71 40.17
CA ASP A 62 -16.99 14.49 40.59
C ASP A 62 -15.46 14.66 40.68
N LEU A 63 -14.96 15.88 40.45
CA LEU A 63 -13.53 16.17 40.43
C LEU A 63 -13.07 16.97 41.67
N PRO A 64 -11.88 16.66 42.20
CA PRO A 64 -11.43 17.21 43.47
C PRO A 64 -11.02 18.69 43.39
N ASP A 65 -10.62 19.16 42.22
CA ASP A 65 -10.09 20.50 42.00
C ASP A 65 -10.89 21.26 40.95
N LYS A 66 -10.59 22.55 40.83
CA LYS A 66 -11.28 23.50 39.95
C LYS A 66 -10.30 24.23 39.05
N ILE A 67 -10.79 24.70 37.92
CA ILE A 67 -10.09 25.72 37.12
C ILE A 67 -10.45 27.08 37.70
N GLU A 68 -9.45 27.87 38.04
CA GLU A 68 -9.60 29.15 38.72
C GLU A 68 -8.82 30.27 38.04
N HIS A 69 -8.99 31.48 38.57
CA HIS A 69 -8.45 32.71 37.98
C HIS A 69 -8.74 32.84 36.49
N ILE A 70 -9.88 32.34 36.01
CA ILE A 70 -10.27 32.46 34.61
C ILE A 70 -10.53 33.94 34.32
N GLY A 71 -9.74 34.48 33.40
CA GLY A 71 -9.79 35.87 32.96
C GLY A 71 -9.86 35.93 31.44
N LEU A 72 -10.72 36.81 30.91
CA LEU A 72 -10.88 37.06 29.48
C LEU A 72 -11.16 38.54 29.27
N ASP A 73 -10.37 39.21 28.42
CA ASP A 73 -10.63 40.56 27.91
C ASP A 73 -10.61 40.48 26.39
N LEU A 74 -11.80 40.30 25.81
CA LEU A 74 -12.01 40.10 24.39
C LEU A 74 -12.89 41.23 23.83
N LYS A 75 -12.38 41.90 22.81
CA LYS A 75 -13.14 42.83 21.98
C LYS A 75 -13.26 42.28 20.56
N LEU A 76 -14.50 42.07 20.12
CA LEU A 76 -14.84 41.78 18.72
C LEU A 76 -15.47 43.03 18.13
N SER A 77 -14.95 43.52 17.00
CA SER A 77 -15.54 44.70 16.36
C SER A 77 -15.49 44.62 14.85
N ARG A 78 -16.46 45.27 14.22
CA ARG A 78 -16.60 45.38 12.77
C ARG A 78 -17.25 46.71 12.41
N GLU A 79 -16.77 47.39 11.39
CA GLU A 79 -17.43 48.60 10.87
C GLU A 79 -18.63 48.24 9.96
N GLU A 80 -19.59 49.15 9.83
CA GLU A 80 -20.73 48.96 8.92
C GLU A 80 -20.28 49.08 7.45
N GLY A 81 -20.91 48.31 6.57
CA GLY A 81 -20.62 48.36 5.13
C GLY A 81 -20.63 47.00 4.45
N PRO A 82 -20.21 46.94 3.17
CA PRO A 82 -20.23 45.73 2.37
C PRO A 82 -19.04 44.79 2.62
N ASP A 83 -17.94 45.33 3.14
CA ASP A 83 -16.73 44.57 3.40
C ASP A 83 -16.90 43.69 4.65
N LEU A 84 -16.77 42.38 4.47
CA LEU A 84 -16.86 41.41 5.57
C LEU A 84 -15.51 41.17 6.25
N ASP A 85 -14.42 41.66 5.66
CA ASP A 85 -13.05 41.42 6.13
C ASP A 85 -12.60 42.42 7.22
N ASN A 86 -13.37 43.47 7.45
CA ASN A 86 -13.09 44.48 8.49
C ASN A 86 -13.39 44.02 9.93
N VAL A 87 -13.45 42.70 10.18
CA VAL A 87 -13.61 42.13 11.53
C VAL A 87 -12.27 42.18 12.26
N ILE A 88 -12.31 42.66 13.49
CA ILE A 88 -11.17 42.73 14.42
C ILE A 88 -11.49 41.85 15.62
N ILE A 89 -10.56 40.94 15.92
CA ILE A 89 -10.55 40.10 17.12
C ILE A 89 -9.39 40.57 17.99
N ASP A 90 -9.68 41.31 19.05
CA ASP A 90 -8.72 41.83 20.01
C ASP A 90 -8.89 41.13 21.37
N LEU A 91 -8.21 40.00 21.51
CA LEU A 91 -8.03 39.29 22.77
C LEU A 91 -6.80 39.86 23.50
N LYS A 92 -7.03 40.87 24.34
CA LYS A 92 -5.95 41.53 25.10
C LYS A 92 -5.32 40.59 26.10
N LYS A 93 -6.14 39.75 26.73
CA LYS A 93 -5.70 38.78 27.73
C LYS A 93 -6.73 37.66 27.86
N MET A 94 -6.25 36.43 27.77
CA MET A 94 -6.89 35.25 28.35
C MET A 94 -5.90 34.64 29.33
N ASN A 95 -6.36 34.34 30.53
CA ASN A 95 -5.58 33.59 31.50
C ASN A 95 -6.46 32.55 32.20
N LEU A 96 -5.88 31.39 32.46
CA LEU A 96 -6.49 30.34 33.27
C LEU A 96 -5.42 29.68 34.11
N GLU A 97 -5.79 29.32 35.34
CA GLU A 97 -4.91 28.64 36.28
C GLU A 97 -5.65 27.45 36.88
N PHE A 98 -4.92 26.39 37.18
CA PHE A 98 -5.44 25.28 37.97
C PHE A 98 -4.28 24.57 38.63
N ILE A 99 -4.35 24.40 39.94
CA ILE A 99 -3.26 23.81 40.73
C ILE A 99 -1.96 24.62 40.49
N GLN A 100 -0.98 24.07 39.77
CA GLN A 100 0.28 24.74 39.41
C GLN A 100 0.34 25.16 37.93
N ASN A 101 -0.69 24.84 37.16
CA ASN A 101 -0.76 25.07 35.73
C ASN A 101 -1.20 26.50 35.43
N LYS A 102 -0.60 27.08 34.40
CA LYS A 102 -0.88 28.45 33.96
C LYS A 102 -0.89 28.49 32.45
N ILE A 103 -1.94 29.08 31.87
CA ILE A 103 -1.97 29.42 30.45
C ILE A 103 -2.29 30.91 30.33
N ASN A 104 -1.48 31.61 29.54
CA ASN A 104 -1.68 33.01 29.18
C ASN A 104 -1.66 33.12 27.66
N LEU A 105 -2.64 33.81 27.11
CA LEU A 105 -2.78 34.07 25.69
C LEU A 105 -3.17 35.53 25.48
N ALA A 106 -2.58 36.17 24.47
CA ALA A 106 -3.07 37.40 23.88
C ALA A 106 -3.06 37.23 22.35
N LEU A 107 -4.06 37.76 21.67
CA LEU A 107 -4.22 37.67 20.22
C LEU A 107 -4.87 38.95 19.71
N LEU A 108 -4.25 39.61 18.75
CA LEU A 108 -4.89 40.58 17.88
C LEU A 108 -4.93 39.99 16.47
N LEU A 109 -6.11 39.90 15.87
CA LEU A 109 -6.31 39.47 14.49
C LEU A 109 -7.17 40.49 13.77
N THR A 110 -6.69 40.96 12.62
CA THR A 110 -7.45 41.83 11.71
C THR A 110 -7.40 41.26 10.29
N HIS A 111 -8.37 41.63 9.45
CA HIS A 111 -8.46 41.14 8.07
C HIS A 111 -8.51 39.60 7.95
N PRO A 112 -9.36 38.91 8.74
CA PRO A 112 -9.33 37.45 8.84
C PRO A 112 -9.75 36.70 7.56
N LEU A 113 -10.41 37.35 6.61
CA LEU A 113 -10.89 36.78 5.35
C LEU A 113 -9.93 37.02 4.17
N SER A 114 -9.22 38.16 4.12
CA SER A 114 -8.33 38.48 2.98
C SER A 114 -6.85 38.24 3.27
N ASP A 115 -6.23 39.04 4.14
CA ASP A 115 -4.80 38.97 4.50
C ASP A 115 -4.66 39.10 6.02
N PRO A 116 -4.83 37.99 6.77
CA PRO A 116 -4.78 37.99 8.22
C PRO A 116 -3.54 38.67 8.78
N ASP A 117 -3.72 39.76 9.53
CA ASP A 117 -2.67 40.43 10.29
C ASP A 117 -2.78 39.99 11.76
N ILE A 118 -1.82 39.17 12.19
CA ILE A 118 -1.85 38.44 13.46
C ILE A 118 -0.80 39.03 14.39
N SER A 119 -1.12 39.23 15.66
CA SER A 119 -0.16 39.45 16.74
C SER A 119 -0.58 38.60 17.95
N ALA A 120 0.14 37.51 18.20
CA ALA A 120 -0.16 36.56 19.25
C ALA A 120 1.01 36.40 20.25
N ASN A 121 0.69 36.27 21.53
CA ASN A 121 1.62 35.88 22.58
C ASN A 121 1.03 34.72 23.36
N ILE A 122 1.76 33.61 23.45
CA ILE A 122 1.37 32.40 24.17
C ILE A 122 2.42 32.13 25.23
N SER A 123 2.01 31.95 26.48
CA SER A 123 2.89 31.49 27.56
C SER A 123 2.14 30.48 28.42
N SER A 124 2.64 29.24 28.46
CA SER A 124 2.04 28.17 29.23
C SER A 124 3.06 27.30 29.95
N PHE A 125 2.66 26.84 31.12
CA PHE A 125 3.25 25.73 31.86
C PHE A 125 2.09 24.79 32.23
N LEU A 126 2.14 23.55 31.76
CA LEU A 126 1.17 22.50 32.05
C LEU A 126 1.87 21.24 32.54
N ASP A 127 1.58 20.82 33.76
CA ASP A 127 1.66 19.45 34.23
C ASP A 127 0.36 18.73 33.83
N LEU A 128 0.45 17.90 32.81
CA LEU A 128 -0.67 17.16 32.24
C LEU A 128 -1.27 16.16 33.23
N SER A 129 -0.49 15.70 34.22
CA SER A 129 -0.98 14.79 35.27
C SER A 129 -2.01 15.44 36.21
N GLN A 130 -2.15 16.77 36.14
CA GLN A 130 -3.17 17.49 36.90
C GLN A 130 -4.48 17.67 36.13
N LEU A 131 -4.53 17.35 34.83
CA LEU A 131 -5.73 17.56 34.01
C LEU A 131 -6.91 16.69 34.47
N GLU A 132 -6.65 15.43 34.83
CA GLU A 132 -7.68 14.50 35.35
C GLU A 132 -8.38 15.02 36.62
N LYS A 133 -7.76 15.95 37.35
CA LYS A 133 -8.31 16.53 38.59
C LYS A 133 -9.27 17.69 38.34
N VAL A 134 -9.30 18.21 37.12
CA VAL A 134 -10.07 19.41 36.77
C VAL A 134 -10.92 19.27 35.52
N ILE A 135 -10.65 18.27 34.67
CA ILE A 135 -11.41 17.94 33.47
C ILE A 135 -11.65 16.43 33.45
N PRO A 136 -12.89 15.96 33.24
CA PRO A 136 -13.18 14.53 33.16
C PRO A 136 -12.53 13.95 31.91
N LEU A 137 -11.83 12.83 32.07
CA LEU A 137 -11.23 12.08 30.96
C LEU A 137 -12.19 10.99 30.49
N SER A 138 -12.15 10.65 29.19
CA SER A 138 -12.87 9.48 28.68
C SER A 138 -12.32 8.21 29.33
N GLU A 139 -13.13 7.16 29.40
CA GLU A 139 -12.69 5.89 29.96
C GLU A 139 -11.47 5.34 29.18
N GLY A 140 -10.39 5.02 29.89
CA GLY A 140 -9.15 4.50 29.32
C GLY A 140 -8.21 5.58 28.78
N GLU A 141 -8.56 6.87 28.88
CA GLU A 141 -7.64 7.96 28.60
C GLU A 141 -6.80 8.33 29.84
N ASN A 142 -5.50 8.56 29.62
CA ASN A 142 -4.59 9.06 30.65
C ASN A 142 -3.51 9.94 30.01
N TYR A 143 -3.17 11.04 30.67
CA TYR A 143 -2.15 11.99 30.22
C TYR A 143 -1.26 12.35 31.42
N SER A 144 0.05 12.30 31.22
CA SER A 144 1.00 12.86 32.19
C SER A 144 2.18 13.52 31.48
N GLY A 145 3.06 14.18 32.25
CA GLY A 145 4.23 14.89 31.73
C GLY A 145 4.07 16.40 31.74
N ILE A 146 5.12 17.09 31.31
CA ILE A 146 5.21 18.55 31.34
C ILE A 146 5.20 19.10 29.92
N MET A 147 4.36 20.12 29.67
CA MET A 147 4.36 20.94 28.48
C MET A 147 4.66 22.40 28.84
N ASN A 148 5.63 22.99 28.16
CA ASN A 148 5.90 24.43 28.23
C ASN A 148 5.80 25.04 26.84
N ALA A 149 5.24 26.24 26.76
CA ALA A 149 5.31 27.04 25.54
C ALA A 149 5.54 28.50 25.88
N ASN A 150 6.38 29.17 25.10
CA ASN A 150 6.54 30.61 25.11
C ASN A 150 6.74 31.07 23.68
N ILE A 151 5.68 31.52 23.03
CA ILE A 151 5.64 31.76 21.58
C ILE A 151 5.14 33.18 21.32
N GLN A 152 5.81 33.89 20.40
CA GLN A 152 5.39 35.20 19.93
C GLN A 152 5.30 35.19 18.41
N LEU A 153 4.14 35.54 17.88
CA LEU A 153 3.88 35.68 16.45
C LEU A 153 3.42 37.11 16.16
N ALA A 154 3.93 37.78 15.13
CA ALA A 154 3.42 39.09 14.71
C ALA A 154 3.68 39.35 13.21
N GLY A 155 2.64 39.66 12.44
CA GLY A 155 2.75 40.05 11.04
C GLY A 155 1.58 39.55 10.19
N ARG A 156 1.64 39.85 8.89
CA ARG A 156 0.63 39.48 7.91
C ARG A 156 0.87 38.10 7.31
N ALA A 157 -0.19 37.37 7.02
CA ALA A 157 -0.12 36.09 6.31
C ALA A 157 0.56 36.23 4.94
N SER A 158 0.31 37.34 4.23
CA SER A 158 0.94 37.64 2.94
C SER A 158 2.47 37.80 3.00
N ALA A 159 3.04 38.18 4.16
CA ALA A 159 4.48 38.24 4.34
C ALA A 159 5.11 36.85 4.28
N ILE A 160 4.42 35.83 4.82
CA ILE A 160 4.85 34.43 4.76
C ILE A 160 4.76 33.90 3.32
N GLU A 161 3.67 34.22 2.62
CA GLU A 161 3.43 33.78 1.23
C GLU A 161 4.45 34.36 0.25
N GLN A 162 4.85 35.61 0.46
CA GLN A 162 5.82 36.30 -0.39
C GLN A 162 7.27 36.02 0.06
N GLU A 163 7.47 35.11 1.01
CA GLU A 163 8.77 34.76 1.60
C GLU A 163 9.51 35.99 2.19
N LYS A 164 8.75 37.02 2.60
CA LYS A 164 9.24 38.24 3.25
C LYS A 164 9.34 38.04 4.75
N TYR A 165 10.20 37.10 5.15
CA TYR A 165 10.35 36.70 6.55
C TYR A 165 10.81 37.81 7.49
N ASP A 166 11.42 38.89 6.97
CA ASP A 166 11.76 40.08 7.76
C ASP A 166 10.52 40.88 8.23
N ASP A 167 9.40 40.75 7.50
CA ASP A 167 8.12 41.42 7.79
C ASP A 167 7.21 40.59 8.71
N PHE A 168 7.64 39.38 9.12
CA PHE A 168 6.89 38.50 10.03
C PHE A 168 7.78 38.05 11.18
N LYS A 169 7.32 38.27 12.42
CA LYS A 169 7.97 37.79 13.63
C LYS A 169 7.36 36.45 14.02
N ALA A 170 8.20 35.44 14.19
CA ALA A 170 7.87 34.20 14.89
C ALA A 170 9.07 33.80 15.71
N GLN A 171 8.91 33.67 17.03
CA GLN A 171 9.99 33.32 17.92
C GLN A 171 9.48 32.61 19.16
N GLY A 172 10.38 31.89 19.83
CA GLY A 172 10.08 31.18 21.07
C GLY A 172 10.20 29.68 20.91
N ASP A 173 9.67 28.95 21.89
CA ASP A 173 9.83 27.51 21.98
C ASP A 173 8.59 26.81 22.54
N LEU A 174 8.46 25.55 22.18
CA LEU A 174 7.54 24.59 22.79
C LEU A 174 8.34 23.36 23.18
N SER A 175 8.20 22.92 24.43
CA SER A 175 8.86 21.72 24.94
C SER A 175 7.88 20.76 25.59
N LEU A 176 8.05 19.47 25.33
CA LEU A 176 7.41 18.38 26.07
C LEU A 176 8.47 17.60 26.84
N SER A 177 8.13 17.11 28.02
CA SER A 177 9.04 16.30 28.84
C SER A 177 8.28 15.22 29.59
N LYS A 178 8.74 13.96 29.46
CA LYS A 178 8.15 12.78 30.10
C LYS A 178 6.63 12.68 29.89
N VAL A 179 6.17 12.93 28.67
CA VAL A 179 4.76 12.79 28.33
C VAL A 179 4.42 11.33 28.16
N ASN A 180 3.36 10.89 28.81
CA ASN A 180 2.73 9.59 28.57
C ASN A 180 1.28 9.85 28.16
N TYR A 181 0.88 9.33 27.01
CA TYR A 181 -0.48 9.37 26.52
C TYR A 181 -1.01 7.96 26.28
N GLU A 182 -2.09 7.63 26.97
CA GLU A 182 -2.82 6.37 26.84
C GLU A 182 -4.24 6.68 26.40
N SER A 183 -4.78 5.92 25.46
CA SER A 183 -6.20 5.91 25.12
C SER A 183 -6.60 4.52 24.62
N LYS A 184 -7.91 4.24 24.57
CA LYS A 184 -8.44 2.98 24.01
C LYS A 184 -8.20 2.84 22.51
N ASP A 185 -7.90 3.94 21.81
CA ASP A 185 -7.68 3.94 20.37
C ASP A 185 -6.27 3.42 19.99
N PHE A 186 -5.35 3.31 20.96
CA PHE A 186 -4.00 2.84 20.75
C PHE A 186 -3.72 1.58 21.57
N SER A 187 -3.14 0.56 20.93
CA SER A 187 -2.76 -0.68 21.63
C SER A 187 -1.63 -0.49 22.65
N TYR A 188 -0.85 0.60 22.52
CA TYR A 188 0.29 0.92 23.36
C TYR A 188 0.31 2.41 23.73
N PRO A 189 0.80 2.75 24.94
CA PRO A 189 1.02 4.15 25.31
C PRO A 189 2.01 4.82 24.36
N ILE A 190 1.75 6.09 24.04
CA ILE A 190 2.72 6.96 23.37
C ILE A 190 3.57 7.62 24.45
N LEU A 191 4.84 7.23 24.50
CA LEU A 191 5.81 7.76 25.46
C LEU A 191 6.70 8.78 24.76
N ILE A 192 6.76 10.00 25.27
CA ILE A 192 7.64 11.05 24.77
C ILE A 192 8.58 11.46 25.90
N ASP A 193 9.85 11.15 25.76
CA ASP A 193 10.87 11.53 26.74
C ASP A 193 11.11 13.03 26.70
N SER A 194 11.32 13.55 25.49
CA SER A 194 11.55 14.97 25.24
C SER A 194 11.13 15.37 23.82
N VAL A 195 10.58 16.57 23.69
CA VAL A 195 10.41 17.29 22.42
C VAL A 195 10.83 18.74 22.63
N LEU A 196 11.55 19.32 21.68
CA LEU A 196 11.85 20.75 21.67
C LEU A 196 11.69 21.32 20.26
N PHE A 197 10.69 22.20 20.11
CA PHE A 197 10.50 23.02 18.93
C PHE A 197 11.00 24.44 19.17
N LYS A 198 11.66 25.03 18.17
CA LYS A 198 12.01 26.45 18.14
C LYS A 198 11.37 27.12 16.95
N PHE A 199 10.61 28.17 17.23
CA PHE A 199 9.87 28.92 16.21
C PHE A 199 10.76 29.97 15.56
N SER A 200 10.71 30.04 14.23
CA SER A 200 11.25 31.13 13.43
C SER A 200 10.28 31.47 12.29
N PRO A 201 10.38 32.63 11.63
CA PRO A 201 9.44 32.98 10.56
C PRO A 201 9.52 32.03 9.36
N ALA A 202 10.73 31.59 9.01
CA ALA A 202 10.98 30.74 7.84
C ALA A 202 10.80 29.24 8.14
N SER A 203 11.17 28.78 9.35
CA SER A 203 11.12 27.37 9.72
C SER A 203 10.71 27.14 11.18
N LEU A 204 10.14 25.97 11.44
CA LEU A 204 9.98 25.39 12.76
C LEU A 204 11.08 24.36 12.94
N ASP A 205 12.04 24.65 13.82
CA ASP A 205 13.18 23.77 14.06
C ASP A 205 12.79 22.73 15.12
N LEU A 206 12.75 21.45 14.72
CA LEU A 206 12.65 20.33 15.64
C LEU A 206 14.06 20.00 16.14
N VAL A 207 14.42 20.54 17.30
CA VAL A 207 15.76 20.37 17.86
C VAL A 207 15.99 18.92 18.27
N GLN A 208 14.98 18.31 18.87
CA GLN A 208 14.99 16.93 19.35
C GLN A 208 13.56 16.46 19.58
N MET A 209 13.30 15.21 19.23
CA MET A 209 12.15 14.43 19.66
C MET A 209 12.67 13.04 19.99
N GLU A 210 12.47 12.62 21.23
CA GLU A 210 12.70 11.25 21.71
C GLU A 210 11.37 10.67 22.15
N ALA A 211 10.94 9.61 21.47
CA ALA A 211 9.69 8.96 21.73
C ALA A 211 9.82 7.44 21.65
N ALA A 212 8.87 6.73 22.24
CA ALA A 212 8.72 5.30 22.14
C ALA A 212 7.23 4.93 22.00
N LEU A 213 6.98 3.87 21.23
CA LEU A 213 5.67 3.27 21.04
C LEU A 213 5.85 1.75 21.02
N GLY A 214 5.29 1.07 22.02
CA GLY A 214 5.50 -0.36 22.16
C GLY A 214 6.97 -0.70 22.43
N SER A 215 7.52 -1.64 21.67
CA SER A 215 8.96 -1.95 21.66
C SER A 215 9.80 -1.09 20.69
N SER A 216 9.21 -0.09 20.04
CA SER A 216 9.91 0.79 19.10
C SER A 216 10.33 2.11 19.74
N ASP A 217 11.52 2.60 19.42
CA ASP A 217 12.03 3.92 19.79
C ASP A 217 12.27 4.81 18.57
N PHE A 218 12.20 6.13 18.79
CA PHE A 218 12.33 7.13 17.75
C PHE A 218 13.12 8.33 18.26
N ASN A 219 14.14 8.73 17.52
CA ASN A 219 14.89 9.97 17.70
C ASN A 219 14.87 10.80 16.42
N ILE A 220 14.15 11.92 16.45
CA ILE A 220 13.90 12.75 15.28
C ILE A 220 14.38 14.18 15.53
N ASN A 221 15.09 14.75 14.56
CA ASN A 221 15.43 16.18 14.54
C ASN A 221 15.42 16.71 13.11
N GLY A 222 15.35 18.02 12.94
CA GLY A 222 15.43 18.66 11.63
C GLY A 222 14.65 19.95 11.55
N LYS A 223 14.23 20.31 10.34
CA LYS A 223 13.51 21.57 10.07
C LYS A 223 12.23 21.31 9.32
N LEU A 224 11.18 22.00 9.74
CA LEU A 224 9.89 22.04 9.08
C LEU A 224 9.69 23.42 8.46
N GLU A 225 9.38 23.48 7.18
CA GLU A 225 9.08 24.69 6.42
C GLU A 225 7.57 24.79 6.15
N ASN A 226 7.09 26.01 5.93
CA ASN A 226 5.66 26.30 5.72
C ASN A 226 4.73 25.82 6.85
N TYR A 227 5.24 25.68 8.08
CA TYR A 227 4.44 25.25 9.23
C TYR A 227 3.28 26.22 9.57
N LEU A 228 3.48 27.52 9.34
CA LEU A 228 2.44 28.54 9.52
C LEU A 228 1.34 28.42 8.47
N GLY A 229 1.70 28.23 7.19
CA GLY A 229 0.72 28.00 6.12
C GLY A 229 -0.07 26.69 6.34
N TYR A 230 0.62 25.64 6.79
CA TYR A 230 -0.03 24.37 7.17
C TYR A 230 -1.07 24.58 8.28
N PHE A 231 -0.72 25.26 9.37
CA PHE A 231 -1.65 25.43 10.50
C PHE A 231 -2.79 26.42 10.22
N LEU A 232 -2.52 27.51 9.49
CA LEU A 232 -3.51 28.58 9.27
C LEU A 232 -4.41 28.34 8.06
N ARG A 233 -3.93 27.62 7.05
CA ARG A 233 -4.61 27.47 5.74
C ARG A 233 -4.69 26.04 5.22
N ASN A 234 -4.16 25.06 5.97
CA ASN A 234 -4.06 23.66 5.52
C ASN A 234 -3.19 23.50 4.25
N ASP A 235 -2.18 24.38 4.08
CA ASP A 235 -1.18 24.24 3.00
C ASP A 235 -0.26 23.03 3.25
N THR A 236 0.55 22.64 2.27
CA THR A 236 1.53 21.55 2.42
C THR A 236 2.65 21.93 3.40
N ILE A 237 2.89 21.09 4.42
CA ILE A 237 4.07 21.21 5.28
C ILE A 237 5.26 20.49 4.65
N ARG A 238 6.42 21.15 4.65
CA ARG A 238 7.68 20.59 4.14
C ARG A 238 8.60 20.25 5.29
N GLY A 239 9.38 19.19 5.18
CA GLY A 239 10.26 18.74 6.26
C GLY A 239 11.52 18.08 5.75
N ASN A 240 12.66 18.47 6.31
CA ASN A 240 13.92 17.74 6.15
C ASN A 240 14.36 17.27 7.54
N LEU A 241 14.22 15.97 7.78
CA LEU A 241 14.32 15.38 9.11
C LEU A 241 15.34 14.23 9.10
N ASN A 242 16.16 14.16 10.14
CA ASN A 242 16.92 12.96 10.47
C ASN A 242 16.04 12.08 11.34
N PHE A 243 15.82 10.84 10.93
CA PHE A 243 15.03 9.84 11.62
C PHE A 243 15.96 8.71 12.07
N ASN A 244 16.16 8.59 13.37
CA ASN A 244 17.04 7.59 13.96
C ASN A 244 16.25 6.68 14.91
N ALA A 245 16.62 5.41 15.01
CA ALA A 245 16.07 4.49 15.99
C ALA A 245 17.07 3.40 16.32
N ASP A 246 17.14 3.00 17.59
CA ASP A 246 17.89 1.80 17.99
C ASP A 246 17.08 0.54 17.62
N HIS A 247 15.77 0.54 17.89
CA HIS A 247 14.86 -0.53 17.56
C HIS A 247 13.52 -0.06 17.01
N ILE A 248 13.08 -0.66 15.90
CA ILE A 248 11.69 -0.53 15.41
C ILE A 248 11.10 -1.93 15.24
N ASN A 249 9.90 -2.14 15.77
CA ASN A 249 9.15 -3.38 15.59
C ASN A 249 7.91 -3.11 14.73
N LEU A 250 8.03 -3.35 13.41
CA LEU A 250 6.92 -3.13 12.49
C LEU A 250 5.76 -4.11 12.70
N ASP A 251 6.04 -5.32 13.20
CA ASP A 251 4.99 -6.31 13.47
C ASP A 251 4.02 -5.80 14.53
N GLU A 252 4.57 -5.18 15.58
CA GLU A 252 3.80 -4.54 16.64
C GLU A 252 3.03 -3.33 16.13
N LEU A 253 3.68 -2.43 15.39
CA LEU A 253 3.07 -1.21 14.88
C LEU A 253 1.94 -1.48 13.88
N MET A 254 2.11 -2.44 12.96
CA MET A 254 1.08 -2.79 11.98
C MET A 254 -0.12 -3.52 12.61
N SER A 255 0.11 -4.32 13.65
CA SER A 255 -0.99 -4.96 14.39
C SER A 255 -1.86 -3.94 15.14
N SER A 256 -1.24 -2.88 15.65
CA SER A 256 -1.93 -1.84 16.42
C SER A 256 -2.90 -1.00 15.58
N SER A 257 -2.67 -0.86 14.26
CA SER A 257 -3.59 -0.16 13.35
C SER A 257 -4.86 -0.96 12.99
N SER A 258 -4.93 -2.24 13.36
CA SER A 258 -6.01 -3.16 12.97
C SER A 258 -6.89 -3.63 14.14
N SER A 259 -6.62 -3.16 15.36
CA SER A 259 -7.24 -3.68 16.58
C SER A 259 -7.91 -2.58 17.41
N SER A 260 -8.92 -1.93 16.82
CA SER A 260 -9.94 -1.22 17.58
C SER A 260 -11.11 -2.16 17.91
N GLU A 261 -10.84 -3.22 18.68
CA GLU A 261 -11.86 -3.97 19.43
C GLU A 261 -11.32 -4.36 20.81
N ASP A 262 -12.19 -4.21 21.82
CA ASP A 262 -11.96 -4.43 23.25
C ASP A 262 -11.08 -5.64 23.58
N ILE A 263 -9.87 -5.39 24.10
CA ILE A 263 -9.12 -6.42 24.83
C ILE A 263 -9.61 -6.42 26.27
N SER A 264 -10.62 -7.26 26.55
CA SER A 264 -10.83 -7.79 27.90
C SER A 264 -10.79 -9.32 27.88
N THR A 265 -9.99 -9.84 28.80
CA THR A 265 -9.79 -11.24 29.21
C THR A 265 -8.76 -12.10 28.45
N LYS A 266 -7.74 -12.49 29.21
CA LYS A 266 -6.89 -13.66 28.97
C LYS A 266 -7.76 -14.91 28.78
N GLU A 267 -7.65 -15.56 27.63
CA GLU A 267 -7.36 -17.00 27.43
C GLU A 267 -7.67 -17.42 25.97
N THR A 268 -6.68 -18.05 25.32
CA THR A 268 -6.72 -18.72 24.00
C THR A 268 -6.81 -17.81 22.74
N PRO A 269 -5.81 -17.83 21.83
CA PRO A 269 -5.85 -17.04 20.61
C PRO A 269 -6.80 -17.70 19.60
N SER A 270 -7.94 -17.07 19.33
CA SER A 270 -8.70 -17.28 18.10
C SER A 270 -8.62 -16.00 17.28
N ASN A 271 -7.67 -15.96 16.34
CA ASN A 271 -7.57 -14.92 15.33
C ASN A 271 -8.82 -14.97 14.44
N VAL A 272 -9.82 -14.15 14.76
CA VAL A 272 -10.85 -13.78 13.79
C VAL A 272 -10.76 -12.26 13.68
N ILE A 273 -9.90 -11.80 12.77
CA ILE A 273 -9.82 -10.38 12.40
C ILE A 273 -11.09 -10.10 11.59
N ASP A 274 -11.92 -9.15 12.02
CA ASP A 274 -13.00 -8.63 11.18
C ASP A 274 -12.38 -7.88 10.00
N SER A 275 -12.28 -8.56 8.85
CA SER A 275 -11.65 -8.01 7.63
C SER A 275 -12.35 -6.76 7.08
N SER A 276 -13.49 -6.33 7.65
CA SER A 276 -14.20 -5.14 7.20
C SER A 276 -13.54 -3.81 7.62
N LEU A 277 -12.62 -3.82 8.59
CA LEU A 277 -11.98 -2.60 9.14
C LEU A 277 -10.48 -2.45 8.81
N VAL A 278 -9.89 -3.41 8.09
CA VAL A 278 -8.45 -3.36 7.76
C VAL A 278 -8.26 -2.58 6.46
N GLU A 279 -7.51 -1.48 6.54
CA GLU A 279 -7.17 -0.62 5.40
C GLU A 279 -5.65 -0.49 5.24
N VAL A 280 -5.20 -0.26 4.00
CA VAL A 280 -3.81 0.09 3.71
C VAL A 280 -3.52 1.52 4.18
N PHE A 281 -2.29 1.76 4.64
CA PHE A 281 -1.90 3.08 5.16
C PHE A 281 -1.92 4.13 4.06
N LYS A 282 -2.76 5.16 4.23
CA LYS A 282 -2.89 6.30 3.32
C LYS A 282 -2.06 7.48 3.80
N ILE A 283 -1.07 7.86 2.99
CA ILE A 283 -0.24 9.03 3.23
C ILE A 283 -1.06 10.32 2.98
N PRO A 284 -1.08 11.29 3.93
CA PRO A 284 -1.72 12.59 3.71
C PRO A 284 -1.12 13.35 2.52
N ALA A 285 -1.97 13.97 1.70
CA ALA A 285 -1.53 14.70 0.50
C ALA A 285 -0.83 16.04 0.81
N ASN A 286 -1.05 16.59 2.00
CA ASN A 286 -0.51 17.88 2.47
C ASN A 286 0.82 17.74 3.23
N ILE A 287 1.57 16.66 2.99
CA ILE A 287 2.89 16.41 3.58
C ILE A 287 3.94 16.24 2.47
N ASP A 288 5.08 16.90 2.62
CA ASP A 288 6.26 16.84 1.73
C ASP A 288 7.54 16.70 2.58
N PHE A 289 7.81 15.49 3.05
CA PHE A 289 8.92 15.20 3.97
C PHE A 289 10.04 14.43 3.28
N GLN A 290 11.28 14.75 3.61
CA GLN A 290 12.46 13.97 3.33
C GLN A 290 13.05 13.51 4.65
N LEU A 291 13.13 12.20 4.83
CA LEU A 291 13.63 11.55 6.03
C LEU A 291 14.98 10.91 5.71
N ALA A 292 16.06 11.39 6.33
CA ALA A 292 17.34 10.68 6.37
C ALA A 292 17.26 9.63 7.49
N THR A 293 17.11 8.36 7.10
CA THR A 293 16.77 7.26 8.00
C THR A 293 18.02 6.49 8.40
N SER A 294 18.17 6.21 9.71
CA SER A 294 19.17 5.29 10.27
C SER A 294 18.55 4.47 11.41
N ILE A 295 18.36 3.18 11.21
CA ILE A 295 17.75 2.28 12.20
C ILE A 295 18.73 1.14 12.49
N HIS A 296 19.11 0.94 13.75
CA HIS A 296 20.04 -0.11 14.11
C HIS A 296 19.44 -1.51 13.93
N GLN A 297 18.21 -1.73 14.41
CA GLN A 297 17.48 -2.99 14.21
C GLN A 297 15.99 -2.76 13.93
N LEU A 298 15.51 -3.25 12.79
CA LEU A 298 14.12 -3.29 12.41
C LEU A 298 13.60 -4.74 12.43
N THR A 299 12.51 -5.00 13.15
CA THR A 299 11.81 -6.29 13.13
C THR A 299 10.64 -6.21 12.17
N TYR A 300 10.57 -7.16 11.25
CA TYR A 300 9.44 -7.34 10.33
C TYR A 300 9.26 -8.84 10.02
N ASP A 301 8.03 -9.32 10.09
CA ASP A 301 7.63 -10.72 9.99
C ASP A 301 8.55 -11.64 10.82
N SER A 302 8.83 -11.24 12.06
CA SER A 302 9.77 -11.89 13.00
C SER A 302 11.26 -11.92 12.59
N ALA A 303 11.65 -11.38 11.43
CA ALA A 303 13.08 -11.26 11.08
C ALA A 303 13.69 -9.97 11.63
N ALA A 304 14.93 -10.10 12.11
CA ALA A 304 15.77 -8.98 12.48
C ALA A 304 16.55 -8.46 11.25
N ILE A 305 16.13 -7.32 10.73
CA ILE A 305 16.82 -6.54 9.71
C ILE A 305 17.72 -5.54 10.45
N LYS A 306 19.01 -5.48 10.11
CA LYS A 306 19.99 -4.62 10.81
C LYS A 306 20.49 -3.49 9.93
N ASN A 307 20.91 -2.40 10.54
CA ASN A 307 21.56 -1.25 9.91
C ASN A 307 20.77 -0.73 8.69
N VAL A 308 19.50 -0.38 8.89
CA VAL A 308 18.65 0.17 7.83
C VAL A 308 19.00 1.66 7.65
N GLU A 309 19.60 1.99 6.52
CA GLU A 309 20.10 3.34 6.24
C GLU A 309 19.68 3.80 4.83
N GLY A 310 19.16 5.02 4.69
CA GLY A 310 18.77 5.56 3.38
C GLY A 310 17.89 6.79 3.49
N THR A 311 17.23 7.14 2.39
CA THR A 311 16.29 8.27 2.37
C THR A 311 14.88 7.79 2.08
N ILE A 312 13.92 8.25 2.89
CA ILE A 312 12.49 8.04 2.66
C ILE A 312 11.86 9.41 2.42
N SER A 313 11.33 9.62 1.22
CA SER A 313 10.64 10.86 0.85
C SER A 313 9.14 10.60 0.77
N VAL A 314 8.33 11.47 1.35
CA VAL A 314 6.87 11.37 1.40
C VAL A 314 6.30 12.61 0.75
N LYS A 315 5.61 12.47 -0.39
CA LYS A 315 5.07 13.60 -1.15
C LYS A 315 3.89 13.16 -2.00
N ASN A 316 2.88 14.02 -2.15
CA ASN A 316 1.72 13.77 -3.02
C ASN A 316 1.00 12.42 -2.73
N ALA A 317 0.88 12.06 -1.45
CA ALA A 317 0.33 10.79 -0.98
C ALA A 317 1.10 9.53 -1.45
N GLU A 318 2.38 9.67 -1.81
CA GLU A 318 3.29 8.60 -2.23
C GLU A 318 4.55 8.61 -1.36
N ALA A 319 5.05 7.43 -1.00
CA ALA A 319 6.34 7.27 -0.34
C ALA A 319 7.37 6.76 -1.37
N HIS A 320 8.54 7.37 -1.37
CA HIS A 320 9.69 7.02 -2.20
C HIS A 320 10.84 6.57 -1.31
N LEU A 321 11.35 5.38 -1.57
CA LEU A 321 12.49 4.79 -0.87
C LEU A 321 13.71 4.93 -1.79
N GLU A 322 14.75 5.59 -1.30
CA GLU A 322 15.95 5.89 -2.06
C GLU A 322 17.17 5.34 -1.33
N ASN A 323 17.86 4.41 -1.99
CA ASN A 323 19.08 3.79 -1.51
C ASN A 323 18.98 3.25 -0.07
N LEU A 324 17.86 2.58 0.25
CA LEU A 324 17.63 2.00 1.57
C LEU A 324 18.45 0.71 1.69
N GLN A 325 19.61 0.81 2.31
CA GLN A 325 20.56 -0.27 2.56
C GLN A 325 20.24 -0.94 3.89
N MET A 326 20.37 -2.27 3.96
CA MET A 326 20.11 -3.05 5.16
C MET A 326 20.87 -4.37 5.13
N ASN A 327 21.06 -4.98 6.30
CA ASN A 327 21.62 -6.31 6.47
C ASN A 327 20.52 -7.31 6.86
N LEU A 328 20.48 -8.44 6.15
CA LEU A 328 19.55 -9.54 6.37
C LEU A 328 20.25 -10.87 6.03
N PHE A 329 20.12 -11.88 6.90
CA PHE A 329 20.70 -13.23 6.72
C PHE A 329 22.18 -13.23 6.31
N ASP A 330 23.01 -12.46 7.03
CA ASP A 330 24.45 -12.23 6.76
C ASP A 330 24.77 -11.66 5.36
N GLY A 331 23.76 -11.22 4.62
CA GLY A 331 23.86 -10.52 3.35
C GLY A 331 23.56 -9.03 3.47
N SER A 332 23.52 -8.37 2.32
CA SER A 332 23.10 -6.97 2.21
C SER A 332 21.99 -6.81 1.17
N VAL A 333 21.03 -5.95 1.45
CA VAL A 333 19.96 -5.57 0.54
C VAL A 333 20.01 -4.05 0.35
N THR A 334 19.92 -3.60 -0.89
CA THR A 334 19.61 -2.20 -1.21
C THR A 334 18.24 -2.16 -1.86
N LEU A 335 17.32 -1.39 -1.30
CA LEU A 335 15.96 -1.20 -1.78
C LEU A 335 15.79 0.22 -2.31
N ASN A 336 15.22 0.33 -3.50
CA ASN A 336 14.67 1.56 -4.04
C ASN A 336 13.23 1.31 -4.46
N GLY A 337 12.38 2.32 -4.43
CA GLY A 337 11.05 2.17 -5.00
C GLY A 337 10.01 3.12 -4.46
N LYS A 338 8.76 2.77 -4.68
CA LYS A 338 7.61 3.57 -4.27
C LYS A 338 6.48 2.75 -3.71
N TYR A 339 5.72 3.37 -2.82
CA TYR A 339 4.47 2.85 -2.26
C TYR A 339 3.37 3.91 -2.36
N LYS A 340 2.17 3.50 -2.76
CA LYS A 340 0.98 4.36 -2.81
C LYS A 340 -0.30 3.57 -2.58
N ALA A 341 -1.14 4.05 -1.66
CA ALA A 341 -2.51 3.56 -1.53
C ALA A 341 -3.35 4.01 -2.75
N LEU A 342 -4.06 3.07 -3.38
CA LEU A 342 -4.96 3.32 -4.51
C LEU A 342 -6.41 3.42 -4.03
N GLU A 343 -6.82 2.47 -3.19
CA GLU A 343 -8.13 2.33 -2.55
C GLU A 343 -7.93 1.87 -1.11
N PRO A 344 -8.95 1.91 -0.22
CA PRO A 344 -8.80 1.52 1.18
C PRO A 344 -8.19 0.12 1.39
N LYS A 345 -8.41 -0.82 0.47
CA LYS A 345 -7.90 -2.20 0.55
C LYS A 345 -6.88 -2.57 -0.51
N LEU A 346 -6.37 -1.58 -1.24
CA LEU A 346 -5.48 -1.82 -2.37
C LEU A 346 -4.41 -0.77 -2.44
N ALA A 347 -3.15 -1.20 -2.40
CA ALA A 347 -2.00 -0.36 -2.65
C ALA A 347 -1.20 -0.86 -3.87
N THR A 348 -0.30 -0.02 -4.37
CA THR A 348 0.67 -0.39 -5.41
C THR A 348 2.09 -0.12 -4.94
N THR A 349 3.00 -0.98 -5.39
CA THR A 349 4.43 -0.83 -5.16
C THR A 349 5.23 -1.10 -6.41
N ASN A 350 6.36 -0.41 -6.54
CA ASN A 350 7.40 -0.73 -7.50
C ASN A 350 8.72 -0.70 -6.77
N PHE A 351 9.31 -1.87 -6.56
CA PHE A 351 10.52 -2.05 -5.80
C PHE A 351 11.65 -2.62 -6.66
N ALA A 352 12.80 -1.98 -6.56
CA ALA A 352 14.07 -2.43 -7.12
C ALA A 352 14.98 -2.88 -5.97
N TYR A 353 15.34 -4.16 -5.97
CA TYR A 353 16.21 -4.80 -4.99
C TYR A 353 17.58 -5.08 -5.60
N ASP A 354 18.65 -4.77 -4.87
CA ASP A 354 20.01 -5.29 -5.10
C ASP A 354 20.41 -6.08 -3.86
N ILE A 355 20.27 -7.40 -3.95
CA ILE A 355 20.52 -8.36 -2.88
C ILE A 355 21.89 -8.99 -3.13
N LYS A 356 22.72 -9.07 -2.09
CA LYS A 356 24.05 -9.67 -2.16
C LYS A 356 24.27 -10.68 -1.06
N ALA A 357 24.72 -11.86 -1.46
CA ALA A 357 25.27 -12.89 -0.60
C ALA A 357 24.36 -13.37 0.54
N ILE A 358 23.05 -13.45 0.28
CA ILE A 358 22.05 -14.07 1.19
C ILE A 358 22.09 -15.59 1.03
N ASP A 359 21.89 -16.34 2.11
CA ASP A 359 21.81 -17.80 2.06
C ASP A 359 20.50 -18.29 1.38
N PHE A 360 20.60 -19.32 0.53
CA PHE A 360 19.45 -19.87 -0.16
C PHE A 360 18.37 -20.44 0.78
N GLN A 361 18.78 -21.13 1.84
CA GLN A 361 17.86 -21.77 2.77
C GLN A 361 17.16 -20.73 3.65
N ASP A 362 17.89 -19.71 4.09
CA ASP A 362 17.29 -18.58 4.82
C ASP A 362 16.27 -17.86 3.95
N ALA A 363 16.63 -17.52 2.70
CA ALA A 363 15.71 -16.87 1.76
C ALA A 363 14.46 -17.73 1.46
N ALA A 364 14.63 -19.04 1.27
CA ALA A 364 13.53 -19.95 0.96
C ALA A 364 12.62 -20.25 2.16
N SER A 365 13.13 -20.09 3.38
CA SER A 365 12.38 -20.31 4.62
C SER A 365 11.61 -19.07 5.05
N TYR A 366 12.14 -17.88 4.79
CA TYR A 366 11.56 -16.62 5.22
C TYR A 366 10.58 -16.03 4.20
N PHE A 367 10.95 -15.98 2.91
CA PHE A 367 10.12 -15.32 1.91
C PHE A 367 9.07 -16.28 1.35
N THR A 368 7.83 -16.17 1.81
CA THR A 368 6.68 -16.97 1.31
C THR A 368 6.54 -16.92 -0.22
N ALA A 369 6.81 -15.77 -0.85
CA ALA A 369 6.80 -15.65 -2.30
C ALA A 369 7.88 -16.52 -2.97
N VAL A 370 9.07 -16.60 -2.36
CA VAL A 370 10.15 -17.49 -2.83
C VAL A 370 9.74 -18.95 -2.67
N GLU A 371 9.13 -19.33 -1.55
CA GLU A 371 8.56 -20.68 -1.39
C GLU A 371 7.50 -21.00 -2.45
N LYS A 372 6.64 -20.06 -2.82
CA LYS A 372 5.61 -20.32 -3.85
C LYS A 372 6.20 -20.49 -5.25
N TYR A 373 7.11 -19.62 -5.66
CA TYR A 373 7.64 -19.58 -7.03
C TYR A 373 8.84 -20.48 -7.27
N ALA A 374 9.70 -20.62 -6.27
CA ALA A 374 10.96 -21.34 -6.37
C ALA A 374 11.22 -22.20 -5.11
N PRO A 375 10.31 -23.12 -4.73
CA PRO A 375 10.53 -23.99 -3.56
C PRO A 375 11.73 -24.93 -3.74
N ILE A 376 12.22 -25.09 -4.98
CA ILE A 376 13.51 -25.71 -5.30
C ILE A 376 14.65 -25.12 -4.47
N LEU A 377 14.61 -23.83 -4.12
CA LEU A 377 15.68 -23.18 -3.36
C LEU A 377 15.88 -23.78 -1.96
N LYS A 378 14.87 -24.46 -1.39
CA LYS A 378 15.04 -25.22 -0.13
C LYS A 378 16.04 -26.38 -0.25
N TYR A 379 16.34 -26.82 -1.47
CA TYR A 379 17.30 -27.87 -1.76
C TYR A 379 18.65 -27.34 -2.24
N CYS A 380 18.84 -26.02 -2.24
CA CYS A 380 20.09 -25.36 -2.64
C CYS A 380 20.83 -24.88 -1.39
N GLU A 381 22.11 -25.20 -1.30
CA GLU A 381 23.06 -24.68 -0.32
C GLU A 381 24.01 -23.70 -1.02
N GLY A 382 24.38 -22.62 -0.32
CA GLY A 382 25.25 -21.57 -0.82
C GLY A 382 24.59 -20.19 -0.76
N LYS A 383 25.28 -19.19 -1.31
CA LYS A 383 24.84 -17.80 -1.27
C LYS A 383 24.37 -17.31 -2.63
N VAL A 384 23.35 -16.47 -2.60
CA VAL A 384 22.71 -15.88 -3.77
C VAL A 384 22.81 -14.35 -3.73
N SER A 385 23.06 -13.78 -4.90
CA SER A 385 22.91 -12.34 -5.15
C SER A 385 21.91 -12.16 -6.27
N THR A 386 21.03 -11.18 -6.17
CA THR A 386 20.01 -10.92 -7.19
C THR A 386 19.76 -9.44 -7.34
N LYS A 387 19.57 -8.99 -8.58
CA LYS A 387 18.97 -7.68 -8.83
C LYS A 387 17.59 -7.91 -9.41
N MET A 388 16.59 -7.30 -8.81
CA MET A 388 15.19 -7.50 -9.21
C MET A 388 14.47 -6.17 -9.26
N GLN A 389 13.59 -6.00 -10.22
CA GLN A 389 12.59 -4.95 -10.26
C GLN A 389 11.22 -5.61 -10.31
N ILE A 390 10.38 -5.33 -9.31
CA ILE A 390 9.07 -5.93 -9.14
C ILE A 390 8.04 -4.83 -8.96
N GLU A 391 7.01 -4.87 -9.78
CA GLU A 391 5.79 -4.08 -9.64
C GLU A 391 4.64 -5.01 -9.25
N THR A 392 3.88 -4.62 -8.23
CA THR A 392 2.75 -5.42 -7.75
C THR A 392 1.76 -4.56 -6.98
N HIS A 393 0.50 -5.00 -6.96
CA HIS A 393 -0.48 -4.53 -6.00
C HIS A 393 -0.34 -5.27 -4.67
N LEU A 394 -0.66 -4.59 -3.58
CA LEU A 394 -0.77 -5.15 -2.24
C LEU A 394 -2.22 -5.12 -1.79
N ASP A 395 -2.66 -6.17 -1.12
CA ASP A 395 -3.97 -6.21 -0.45
C ASP A 395 -3.95 -5.44 0.89
N GLU A 396 -5.07 -5.43 1.61
CA GLU A 396 -5.20 -4.76 2.91
C GLU A 396 -4.26 -5.31 4.00
N PHE A 397 -3.70 -6.50 3.80
CA PHE A 397 -2.72 -7.13 4.69
C PHE A 397 -1.28 -6.95 4.21
N TYR A 398 -1.06 -6.07 3.23
CA TYR A 398 0.23 -5.83 2.58
C TYR A 398 0.83 -7.06 1.89
N TYR A 399 0.03 -8.10 1.61
CA TYR A 399 0.48 -9.23 0.82
C TYR A 399 0.43 -8.90 -0.67
N PRO A 400 1.41 -9.35 -1.47
CA PRO A 400 1.36 -9.19 -2.92
C PRO A 400 0.14 -9.90 -3.52
N VAL A 401 -0.64 -9.18 -4.30
CA VAL A 401 -1.65 -9.77 -5.18
C VAL A 401 -0.92 -10.47 -6.31
N TYR A 402 -0.65 -11.76 -6.15
CA TYR A 402 0.31 -12.51 -6.96
C TYR A 402 0.09 -12.41 -8.48
N GLN A 403 -1.16 -12.36 -8.96
CA GLN A 403 -1.47 -12.22 -10.39
C GLN A 403 -1.08 -10.84 -10.98
N SER A 404 -0.90 -9.83 -10.12
CA SER A 404 -0.45 -8.49 -10.53
C SER A 404 1.06 -8.37 -10.66
N ILE A 405 1.83 -9.37 -10.19
CA ILE A 405 3.28 -9.32 -10.16
C ILE A 405 3.83 -9.29 -11.58
N ASN A 406 4.54 -8.21 -11.90
CA ASN A 406 5.34 -8.08 -13.11
C ASN A 406 6.75 -7.64 -12.73
N GLY A 407 7.75 -8.09 -13.48
CA GLY A 407 9.12 -7.74 -13.11
C GLY A 407 10.19 -8.45 -13.90
N LEU A 408 11.43 -8.04 -13.63
CA LEU A 408 12.64 -8.59 -14.23
C LEU A 408 13.65 -8.83 -13.13
N GLY A 409 14.50 -9.84 -13.28
CA GLY A 409 15.64 -10.01 -12.39
C GLY A 409 16.76 -10.85 -12.95
N ASP A 410 17.92 -10.74 -12.33
CA ASP A 410 19.05 -11.64 -12.51
C ASP A 410 19.44 -12.27 -11.18
N LEU A 411 19.85 -13.53 -11.20
CA LEU A 411 20.33 -14.25 -10.03
C LEU A 411 21.73 -14.77 -10.33
N LYS A 412 22.64 -14.53 -9.39
CA LYS A 412 24.03 -14.96 -9.42
C LYS A 412 24.39 -15.72 -8.17
N SER A 413 25.12 -16.81 -8.35
CA SER A 413 25.74 -17.54 -7.25
C SER A 413 27.10 -18.07 -7.71
N SER A 414 28.12 -17.92 -6.87
CA SER A 414 29.44 -18.47 -7.17
C SER A 414 29.43 -20.00 -7.11
N HIS A 415 28.65 -20.57 -6.19
CA HIS A 415 28.58 -22.00 -5.94
C HIS A 415 27.20 -22.35 -5.38
N VAL A 416 26.52 -23.31 -6.02
CA VAL A 416 25.26 -23.88 -5.55
C VAL A 416 25.45 -25.37 -5.36
N GLU A 417 25.37 -25.85 -4.14
CA GLU A 417 25.37 -27.28 -3.83
C GLU A 417 23.92 -27.77 -3.67
N PHE A 418 23.59 -28.91 -4.25
CA PHE A 418 22.26 -29.49 -4.08
C PHE A 418 22.25 -30.47 -2.92
N THR A 419 21.27 -30.32 -2.04
CA THR A 419 21.01 -31.28 -0.96
C THR A 419 20.75 -32.68 -1.52
N LYS A 420 21.09 -33.72 -0.73
CA LYS A 420 21.06 -35.12 -1.16
C LYS A 420 19.68 -35.67 -1.51
N ASP A 421 18.64 -34.98 -1.05
CA ASP A 421 17.25 -35.41 -1.11
C ASP A 421 16.45 -34.60 -2.15
N PHE A 422 17.12 -33.89 -3.06
CA PHE A 422 16.44 -33.10 -4.09
C PHE A 422 15.63 -34.00 -5.04
N PRO A 423 14.28 -33.97 -5.02
CA PRO A 423 13.45 -34.99 -5.68
C PRO A 423 13.60 -35.03 -7.21
N PHE A 424 13.94 -33.88 -7.81
CA PHE A 424 14.18 -33.78 -9.25
C PHE A 424 15.37 -34.63 -9.69
N LEU A 425 16.49 -34.59 -8.96
CA LEU A 425 17.69 -35.36 -9.30
C LEU A 425 17.46 -36.87 -9.15
N ASP A 426 16.67 -37.28 -8.15
CA ASP A 426 16.30 -38.68 -7.95
C ASP A 426 15.35 -39.20 -9.05
N LYS A 427 14.35 -38.39 -9.44
CA LYS A 427 13.45 -38.71 -10.56
C LYS A 427 14.19 -38.77 -11.89
N LEU A 428 15.09 -37.82 -12.14
CA LEU A 428 15.91 -37.79 -13.34
C LEU A 428 16.82 -39.02 -13.43
N SER A 429 17.42 -39.41 -12.31
CA SER A 429 18.29 -40.59 -12.23
C SER A 429 17.51 -41.89 -12.46
N SER A 430 16.30 -41.97 -11.92
CA SER A 430 15.37 -43.07 -12.15
C SER A 430 14.93 -43.16 -13.62
N HIS A 431 14.65 -42.01 -14.23
CA HIS A 431 14.26 -41.90 -15.64
C HIS A 431 15.39 -42.35 -16.58
N LEU A 432 16.63 -41.95 -16.29
CA LEU A 432 17.81 -42.32 -17.07
C LEU A 432 18.35 -43.72 -16.76
N LYS A 433 17.86 -44.38 -15.70
CA LYS A 433 18.36 -45.67 -15.18
C LYS A 433 19.89 -45.73 -15.09
N THR A 434 20.50 -44.66 -14.61
CA THR A 434 21.97 -44.58 -14.47
C THR A 434 22.42 -45.46 -13.30
N GLU A 435 23.47 -46.26 -13.51
CA GLU A 435 24.11 -46.92 -12.38
C GLU A 435 24.87 -45.86 -11.57
N LYS A 436 24.73 -45.88 -10.23
CA LYS A 436 25.43 -45.01 -9.27
C LYS A 436 25.04 -43.52 -9.24
N ASN A 437 23.95 -43.09 -9.90
CA ASN A 437 23.40 -41.72 -9.84
C ASN A 437 24.50 -40.63 -9.96
N PRO A 438 25.09 -40.46 -11.15
CA PRO A 438 26.22 -39.54 -11.36
C PRO A 438 25.86 -38.07 -11.16
N LEU A 439 24.57 -37.75 -11.06
CA LEU A 439 24.05 -36.40 -10.81
C LEU A 439 23.83 -36.12 -9.32
N LYS A 440 23.97 -37.12 -8.45
CA LYS A 440 23.88 -36.95 -6.99
C LYS A 440 25.12 -36.23 -6.46
N ASN A 441 24.93 -35.30 -5.53
CA ASN A 441 25.99 -34.44 -4.96
C ASN A 441 26.71 -33.58 -6.01
N GLN A 442 26.05 -33.24 -7.13
CA GLN A 442 26.59 -32.27 -8.06
C GLN A 442 26.35 -30.85 -7.54
N HIS A 443 27.20 -29.93 -7.99
CA HIS A 443 27.10 -28.51 -7.73
C HIS A 443 27.09 -27.74 -9.05
N ILE A 444 26.63 -26.49 -8.99
CA ILE A 444 26.75 -25.52 -10.08
C ILE A 444 27.76 -24.46 -9.67
N GLU A 445 28.79 -24.28 -10.49
CA GLU A 445 29.73 -23.17 -10.38
C GLU A 445 29.26 -21.98 -11.22
N ASN A 446 29.42 -20.76 -10.67
CA ASN A 446 29.16 -19.49 -11.35
C ASN A 446 27.78 -19.44 -12.04
N LEU A 447 26.73 -19.82 -11.31
CA LEU A 447 25.36 -19.69 -11.77
C LEU A 447 25.07 -18.22 -12.06
N ASN A 448 24.57 -17.94 -13.26
CA ASN A 448 24.13 -16.62 -13.68
C ASN A 448 22.90 -16.80 -14.57
N LEU A 449 21.74 -16.42 -14.06
CA LEU A 449 20.47 -16.58 -14.74
C LEU A 449 19.71 -15.27 -14.79
N SER A 450 18.79 -15.17 -15.74
CA SER A 450 17.87 -14.04 -15.86
C SER A 450 16.44 -14.54 -15.95
N PHE A 451 15.51 -13.84 -15.31
CA PHE A 451 14.11 -14.21 -15.27
C PHE A 451 13.20 -13.00 -15.41
N SER A 452 11.92 -13.27 -15.69
CA SER A 452 10.85 -12.29 -15.65
C SER A 452 9.63 -12.84 -14.91
N PHE A 453 8.81 -11.93 -14.40
CA PHE A 453 7.44 -12.21 -13.99
C PHE A 453 6.51 -11.51 -14.98
N GLU A 454 5.54 -12.24 -15.50
CA GLU A 454 4.49 -11.72 -16.39
C GLU A 454 3.13 -12.21 -15.88
N ASN A 455 2.30 -11.29 -15.39
CA ASN A 455 1.00 -11.58 -14.78
C ASN A 455 1.07 -12.69 -13.72
N GLY A 456 2.09 -12.61 -12.87
CA GLY A 456 2.34 -13.59 -11.82
C GLY A 456 2.94 -14.92 -12.31
N ARG A 457 3.25 -15.13 -13.59
CA ARG A 457 3.97 -16.33 -14.06
C ARG A 457 5.48 -16.07 -14.13
N PHE A 458 6.26 -16.90 -13.45
CA PHE A 458 7.73 -16.85 -13.49
C PHE A 458 8.23 -17.45 -14.80
N LYS A 459 9.16 -16.77 -15.47
CA LYS A 459 9.79 -17.22 -16.71
C LYS A 459 11.31 -17.15 -16.58
N LEU A 460 11.97 -18.29 -16.76
CA LEU A 460 13.41 -18.40 -16.82
C LEU A 460 13.87 -18.24 -18.27
N LYS A 461 14.76 -17.28 -18.53
CA LYS A 461 15.44 -17.17 -19.83
C LYS A 461 16.44 -18.30 -19.99
N GLU A 462 16.74 -18.66 -21.24
CA GLU A 462 17.69 -19.74 -21.53
C GLU A 462 19.02 -19.49 -20.81
N THR A 463 19.32 -20.39 -19.87
CA THR A 463 20.40 -20.25 -18.90
C THR A 463 21.35 -21.43 -19.07
N PRO A 464 22.65 -21.20 -19.32
CA PRO A 464 23.63 -22.27 -19.35
C PRO A 464 23.86 -22.80 -17.93
N ILE A 465 23.81 -24.12 -17.78
CA ILE A 465 24.05 -24.82 -16.52
C ILE A 465 25.06 -25.94 -16.77
N LYS A 466 26.02 -26.08 -15.86
CA LYS A 466 26.99 -27.17 -15.87
C LYS A 466 26.84 -27.99 -14.59
N LEU A 467 26.46 -29.25 -14.72
CA LEU A 467 26.35 -30.22 -13.63
C LEU A 467 27.45 -31.27 -13.80
N GLY A 468 28.58 -31.07 -13.12
CA GLY A 468 29.76 -31.91 -13.29
C GLY A 468 30.29 -31.92 -14.73
N GLN A 469 30.18 -33.07 -15.41
CA GLN A 469 30.58 -33.23 -16.81
C GLN A 469 29.47 -32.91 -17.83
N VAL A 470 28.23 -32.71 -17.35
CA VAL A 470 27.08 -32.42 -18.21
C VAL A 470 26.97 -30.92 -18.44
N SER A 471 27.19 -30.48 -19.68
CA SER A 471 26.92 -29.11 -20.11
C SER A 471 25.50 -29.02 -20.65
N SER A 472 24.75 -27.98 -20.26
CA SER A 472 23.32 -27.90 -20.58
C SER A 472 22.81 -26.47 -20.65
N THR A 473 21.62 -26.30 -21.24
CA THR A 473 20.82 -25.07 -21.14
C THR A 473 19.44 -25.38 -20.58
N LEU A 474 18.95 -24.50 -19.71
CA LEU A 474 17.63 -24.60 -19.08
C LEU A 474 16.80 -23.36 -19.44
N VAL A 475 15.58 -23.57 -19.90
CA VAL A 475 14.59 -22.51 -20.19
C VAL A 475 13.23 -22.99 -19.73
N GLY A 476 12.33 -22.10 -19.33
CA GLY A 476 10.97 -22.51 -18.99
C GLY A 476 10.20 -21.53 -18.14
N SER A 477 9.12 -22.01 -17.54
CA SER A 477 8.24 -21.20 -16.71
C SER A 477 7.59 -21.99 -15.57
N THR A 478 7.31 -21.31 -14.47
CA THR A 478 6.56 -21.82 -13.33
C THR A 478 5.32 -20.96 -13.12
N GLY A 479 4.15 -21.59 -13.03
CA GLY A 479 2.88 -20.94 -12.67
C GLY A 479 2.70 -20.78 -11.17
N LEU A 480 1.77 -19.91 -10.76
CA LEU A 480 1.36 -19.75 -9.36
C LEU A 480 0.74 -21.01 -8.75
N ASP A 481 0.09 -21.79 -9.60
CA ASP A 481 -0.44 -23.12 -9.32
C ASP A 481 0.66 -24.22 -9.27
N GLN A 482 1.93 -23.81 -9.29
CA GLN A 482 3.11 -24.66 -9.32
C GLN A 482 3.25 -25.49 -10.59
N THR A 483 2.50 -25.19 -11.66
CA THR A 483 2.66 -25.86 -12.95
C THR A 483 4.04 -25.58 -13.55
N LEU A 484 4.72 -26.65 -13.96
CA LEU A 484 6.04 -26.58 -14.58
C LEU A 484 5.90 -26.71 -16.10
N ASP A 485 6.66 -25.87 -16.82
CA ASP A 485 6.90 -26.02 -18.25
C ASP A 485 8.36 -25.63 -18.54
N TYR A 486 9.26 -26.59 -18.38
CA TYR A 486 10.69 -26.40 -18.58
C TYR A 486 11.26 -27.34 -19.63
N GLN A 487 12.25 -26.84 -20.35
CA GLN A 487 13.05 -27.61 -21.28
C GLN A 487 14.51 -27.55 -20.83
N TRP A 488 15.10 -28.72 -20.61
CA TRP A 488 16.50 -28.89 -20.26
C TRP A 488 17.23 -29.60 -21.39
N LYS A 489 18.05 -28.86 -22.13
CA LYS A 489 18.84 -29.36 -23.26
C LYS A 489 20.23 -29.68 -22.75
N THR A 490 20.72 -30.90 -22.97
CA THR A 490 21.96 -31.40 -22.35
C THR A 490 22.87 -32.04 -23.39
N GLU A 491 24.18 -31.87 -23.23
CA GLU A 491 25.20 -32.75 -23.82
C GLU A 491 25.59 -33.79 -22.78
N PHE A 492 24.93 -34.94 -22.79
CA PHE A 492 25.13 -35.97 -21.77
C PHE A 492 26.29 -36.89 -22.15
N PRO A 493 27.32 -37.06 -21.30
CA PRO A 493 28.43 -37.98 -21.58
C PRO A 493 27.97 -39.43 -21.66
N SER A 494 28.37 -40.12 -22.73
CA SER A 494 27.89 -41.49 -23.04
C SER A 494 28.32 -42.52 -21.99
N ASN A 495 29.41 -42.28 -21.27
CA ASN A 495 29.90 -43.10 -20.17
C ASN A 495 29.07 -42.98 -18.87
N LEU A 496 28.23 -41.95 -18.73
CA LEU A 496 27.40 -41.71 -17.56
C LEU A 496 25.98 -42.28 -17.71
N LEU A 497 25.59 -42.63 -18.93
CA LEU A 497 24.29 -43.23 -19.21
C LEU A 497 24.39 -44.76 -18.90
N GLY A 498 23.48 -45.31 -18.10
CA GLY A 498 23.49 -46.72 -17.66
C GLY A 498 23.03 -47.73 -18.73
N THR A 499 22.37 -48.82 -18.32
CA THR A 499 21.86 -49.86 -19.25
C THR A 499 20.82 -49.33 -20.26
N SER A 500 20.07 -48.28 -19.92
CA SER A 500 19.22 -47.55 -20.88
C SER A 500 20.02 -46.91 -22.02
N ALA A 501 21.24 -46.46 -21.74
CA ALA A 501 22.16 -45.94 -22.76
C ALA A 501 22.62 -47.00 -23.71
N GLN A 502 22.91 -48.20 -23.22
CA GLN A 502 23.29 -49.30 -24.10
C GLN A 502 22.13 -49.65 -25.02
N ASN A 503 20.88 -49.55 -24.58
CA ASN A 503 19.74 -49.75 -25.48
C ASN A 503 19.61 -48.61 -26.50
N ILE A 504 19.71 -47.35 -26.08
CA ILE A 504 19.64 -46.18 -26.98
C ILE A 504 20.84 -46.14 -27.94
N ALA A 505 22.04 -46.43 -27.44
CA ALA A 505 23.27 -46.49 -28.21
C ALA A 505 23.30 -47.72 -29.12
N ASN A 506 22.80 -48.89 -28.71
CA ASN A 506 22.65 -50.05 -29.60
C ASN A 506 21.58 -49.80 -30.67
N GLU A 507 20.53 -49.04 -30.37
CA GLU A 507 19.50 -48.64 -31.34
C GLU A 507 20.03 -47.57 -32.31
N LEU A 508 20.77 -46.56 -31.82
CA LEU A 508 21.52 -45.61 -32.65
C LEU A 508 22.55 -46.33 -33.51
N LEU A 509 23.40 -47.18 -32.92
CA LEU A 509 24.42 -47.97 -33.63
C LEU A 509 23.78 -48.91 -34.65
N GLY A 510 22.64 -49.51 -34.33
CA GLY A 510 21.88 -50.34 -35.26
C GLY A 510 21.44 -49.54 -36.48
N LYS A 511 20.90 -48.34 -36.28
CA LYS A 511 20.48 -47.44 -37.37
C LYS A 511 21.68 -46.85 -38.13
N LEU A 512 22.76 -46.50 -37.45
CA LEU A 512 23.96 -45.87 -38.03
C LEU A 512 24.83 -46.86 -38.80
N ASN A 513 25.02 -48.09 -38.29
CA ASN A 513 25.72 -49.17 -38.98
C ASN A 513 24.93 -49.64 -40.22
N ASN A 514 23.59 -49.68 -40.13
CA ASN A 514 22.72 -49.95 -41.28
C ASN A 514 22.77 -48.83 -42.33
N ALA A 515 22.93 -47.57 -41.92
CA ALA A 515 22.94 -46.41 -42.82
C ALA A 515 24.31 -46.10 -43.46
N THR A 516 25.42 -46.45 -42.81
CA THR A 516 26.80 -46.06 -43.22
C THR A 516 27.68 -47.22 -43.66
N GLY A 517 27.26 -48.47 -43.47
CA GLY A 517 28.00 -49.66 -43.93
C GLY A 517 29.33 -49.92 -43.22
N GLY A 518 29.57 -49.27 -42.07
CA GLY A 518 30.82 -49.36 -41.32
C GLY A 518 30.60 -49.33 -39.81
N ASN A 519 31.63 -49.72 -39.06
CA ASN A 519 31.63 -49.81 -37.60
C ASN A 519 31.85 -48.42 -36.98
N VAL A 520 30.78 -47.63 -36.83
CA VAL A 520 30.85 -46.27 -36.27
C VAL A 520 30.84 -46.35 -34.74
N GLN A 521 31.70 -45.57 -34.09
CA GLN A 521 31.74 -45.49 -32.63
C GLN A 521 30.72 -44.49 -32.10
N ILE A 522 30.15 -44.76 -30.93
CA ILE A 522 29.22 -43.87 -30.25
C ILE A 522 29.94 -42.54 -29.94
N PRO A 523 29.35 -41.37 -30.24
CA PRO A 523 29.91 -40.09 -29.84
C PRO A 523 30.14 -40.02 -28.32
N ASP A 524 31.21 -39.37 -27.88
CA ASP A 524 31.54 -39.24 -26.44
C ASP A 524 30.46 -38.49 -25.63
N LYS A 525 29.63 -37.69 -26.31
CA LYS A 525 28.51 -36.93 -25.75
C LYS A 525 27.29 -37.05 -26.66
N LEU A 526 26.10 -37.17 -26.07
CA LEU A 526 24.82 -37.22 -26.78
C LEU A 526 23.96 -36.00 -26.43
N PRO A 527 23.42 -35.27 -27.41
CA PRO A 527 22.43 -34.23 -27.15
C PRO A 527 21.12 -34.91 -26.69
N ILE A 528 20.60 -34.52 -25.53
CA ILE A 528 19.32 -35.01 -25.00
C ILE A 528 18.49 -33.81 -24.54
N VAL A 529 17.24 -33.75 -24.96
CA VAL A 529 16.25 -32.76 -24.50
C VAL A 529 15.26 -33.42 -23.54
N PHE A 530 15.20 -32.90 -22.32
CA PHE A 530 14.19 -33.26 -21.32
C PHE A 530 13.12 -32.18 -21.24
N ASN A 531 11.85 -32.57 -21.32
CA ASN A 531 10.73 -31.69 -21.01
C ASN A 531 10.25 -32.03 -19.59
N ILE A 532 10.20 -31.02 -18.74
CA ILE A 532 9.87 -31.12 -17.32
C ILE A 532 8.52 -30.43 -17.13
N GLY A 533 7.49 -31.24 -16.96
CA GLY A 533 6.12 -30.82 -16.70
C GLY A 533 5.64 -31.21 -15.30
N GLY A 534 4.33 -31.27 -15.12
CA GLY A 534 3.71 -31.61 -13.83
C GLY A 534 3.72 -30.41 -12.88
N THR A 535 4.00 -30.67 -11.60
CA THR A 535 4.06 -29.61 -10.58
C THR A 535 5.40 -29.60 -9.87
N VAL A 536 5.73 -28.54 -9.14
CA VAL A 536 7.01 -28.47 -8.40
C VAL A 536 7.16 -29.62 -7.39
N LYS A 537 6.07 -30.03 -6.72
CA LYS A 537 6.08 -31.16 -5.78
C LYS A 537 6.11 -32.52 -6.47
N ASP A 538 5.52 -32.62 -7.66
CA ASP A 538 5.48 -33.85 -8.45
C ASP A 538 5.92 -33.58 -9.90
N PRO A 539 7.23 -33.37 -10.14
CA PRO A 539 7.71 -33.08 -11.48
C PRO A 539 7.63 -34.33 -12.36
N VAL A 540 7.18 -34.15 -13.60
CA VAL A 540 7.10 -35.22 -14.60
C VAL A 540 8.18 -34.96 -15.64
N ILE A 541 9.15 -35.86 -15.71
CA ILE A 541 10.25 -35.76 -16.67
C ILE A 541 9.92 -36.64 -17.87
N THR A 542 9.86 -36.03 -19.04
CA THR A 542 9.79 -36.73 -20.32
C THR A 542 11.05 -36.40 -21.11
N SER A 543 11.46 -37.31 -21.99
CA SER A 543 12.66 -37.13 -22.80
C SER A 543 12.43 -37.72 -24.17
N ASP A 544 12.78 -36.99 -25.21
CA ASP A 544 12.66 -37.52 -26.57
C ASP A 544 13.93 -38.27 -26.99
N LEU A 545 14.23 -39.35 -26.26
CA LEU A 545 15.41 -40.18 -26.50
C LEU A 545 15.36 -40.87 -27.87
N LYS A 546 14.16 -41.02 -28.46
CA LYS A 546 13.96 -41.57 -29.79
C LYS A 546 14.24 -40.55 -30.90
N GLN A 547 13.77 -39.29 -30.77
CA GLN A 547 14.13 -38.23 -31.72
C GLN A 547 15.59 -37.81 -31.61
N SER A 548 16.16 -37.75 -30.38
CA SER A 548 17.56 -37.32 -30.17
C SER A 548 18.57 -38.22 -30.91
N GLY A 549 18.26 -39.51 -31.06
CA GLY A 549 19.03 -40.43 -31.89
C GLY A 549 18.83 -40.26 -33.41
N GLN A 550 17.66 -39.79 -33.83
CA GLN A 550 17.37 -39.44 -35.23
C GLN A 550 18.07 -38.14 -35.64
N THR A 551 18.20 -37.14 -34.75
CA THR A 551 18.87 -35.87 -35.04
C THR A 551 20.39 -36.04 -35.20
N VAL A 552 21.04 -36.85 -34.34
CA VAL A 552 22.47 -37.20 -34.48
C VAL A 552 22.74 -37.99 -35.76
N THR A 553 21.81 -38.90 -36.13
CA THR A 553 21.89 -39.66 -37.38
C THR A 553 21.64 -38.76 -38.59
N GLN A 554 20.76 -37.75 -38.48
CA GLN A 554 20.54 -36.74 -39.51
C GLN A 554 21.72 -35.78 -39.65
N ASP A 555 22.35 -35.27 -38.59
CA ASP A 555 23.50 -34.36 -38.71
C ASP A 555 24.74 -35.05 -39.32
N LEU A 556 24.99 -36.33 -38.98
CA LEU A 556 26.05 -37.14 -39.58
C LEU A 556 25.74 -37.56 -41.02
N ILE A 557 24.47 -37.78 -41.37
CA ILE A 557 24.03 -38.07 -42.74
C ILE A 557 23.92 -36.78 -43.58
N GLN A 558 23.64 -35.63 -42.97
CA GLN A 558 23.50 -34.31 -43.62
C GLN A 558 24.86 -33.71 -43.99
N GLN A 559 25.93 -34.06 -43.25
CA GLN A 559 27.31 -33.82 -43.69
C GLN A 559 27.78 -34.74 -44.84
N GLY A 560 27.00 -35.79 -45.20
CA GLY A 560 27.33 -36.76 -46.25
C GLY A 560 26.30 -36.92 -47.40
N LYS A 561 25.08 -36.38 -47.30
CA LYS A 561 24.01 -36.53 -48.30
C LYS A 561 23.36 -35.19 -48.63
N ASP A 562 24.17 -34.27 -49.14
CA ASP A 562 23.67 -33.38 -50.18
C ASP A 562 23.36 -34.24 -51.42
N LYS A 563 22.06 -34.49 -51.63
CA LYS A 563 21.36 -35.19 -52.76
C LYS A 563 20.73 -36.53 -52.39
N LEU A 564 19.57 -36.48 -51.72
CA LEU A 564 18.29 -37.07 -52.15
C LEU A 564 17.35 -37.18 -50.95
N ASN A 565 16.35 -36.29 -50.88
CA ASN A 565 14.95 -36.71 -50.86
C ASN A 565 14.04 -35.49 -51.11
N GLU A 566 13.91 -35.06 -52.37
CA GLU A 566 12.95 -34.00 -52.73
C GLU A 566 11.51 -34.40 -52.37
N GLU A 567 11.21 -35.71 -52.34
CA GLU A 567 9.86 -36.22 -52.08
C GLU A 567 9.51 -36.26 -50.59
N ALA A 568 10.43 -36.67 -49.71
CA ALA A 568 10.23 -36.56 -48.26
C ALA A 568 10.25 -35.09 -47.78
N LYS A 569 11.10 -34.24 -48.38
CA LYS A 569 11.04 -32.78 -48.15
C LYS A 569 9.70 -32.21 -48.58
N LYS A 570 9.12 -32.68 -49.68
CA LYS A 570 7.79 -32.24 -50.15
C LYS A 570 6.67 -32.69 -49.21
N ILE A 571 6.73 -33.90 -48.66
CA ILE A 571 5.74 -34.40 -47.68
C ILE A 571 5.80 -33.62 -46.37
N LEU A 572 7.00 -33.41 -45.82
CA LEU A 572 7.19 -32.65 -44.59
C LEU A 572 6.88 -31.16 -44.79
N ALA A 573 7.26 -30.58 -45.93
CA ALA A 573 6.90 -29.19 -46.27
C ALA A 573 5.39 -29.01 -46.46
N GLN A 574 4.70 -29.96 -47.10
CA GLN A 574 3.23 -29.93 -47.23
C GLN A 574 2.52 -30.16 -45.89
N ALA A 575 3.11 -30.95 -44.99
CA ALA A 575 2.60 -31.12 -43.63
C ALA A 575 2.80 -29.84 -42.80
N GLN A 576 3.98 -29.23 -42.87
CA GLN A 576 4.29 -27.98 -42.20
C GLN A 576 3.43 -26.83 -42.72
N GLU A 577 3.23 -26.71 -44.04
CA GLU A 577 2.36 -25.68 -44.63
C GLU A 577 0.90 -25.82 -44.14
N LYS A 578 0.41 -27.07 -43.99
CA LYS A 578 -0.91 -27.33 -43.42
C LYS A 578 -0.98 -27.03 -41.92
N ILE A 579 0.09 -27.32 -41.16
CA ILE A 579 0.19 -26.99 -39.74
C ILE A 579 0.20 -25.47 -39.56
N ASP A 580 1.00 -24.76 -40.34
CA ASP A 580 1.11 -23.30 -40.30
C ASP A 580 -0.24 -22.65 -40.66
N GLN A 581 -0.93 -23.16 -41.68
CA GLN A 581 -2.29 -22.73 -42.03
C GLN A 581 -3.27 -23.00 -40.89
N LEU A 582 -3.28 -24.22 -40.33
CA LEU A 582 -4.18 -24.61 -39.25
C LEU A 582 -3.97 -23.76 -37.99
N LEU A 583 -2.73 -23.54 -37.58
CA LEU A 583 -2.40 -22.73 -36.40
C LEU A 583 -2.67 -21.25 -36.64
N ALA A 584 -2.45 -20.74 -37.85
CA ALA A 584 -2.82 -19.38 -38.21
C ALA A 584 -4.34 -19.18 -38.20
N GLU A 585 -5.12 -20.09 -38.76
CA GLU A 585 -6.60 -20.06 -38.74
C GLU A 585 -7.15 -20.17 -37.32
N ALA A 586 -6.56 -21.05 -36.49
CA ALA A 586 -6.95 -21.21 -35.09
C ALA A 586 -6.64 -19.95 -34.27
N LYS A 587 -5.47 -19.33 -34.49
CA LYS A 587 -5.10 -18.07 -33.86
C LYS A 587 -6.03 -16.93 -34.29
N GLU A 588 -6.32 -16.81 -35.59
CA GLU A 588 -7.27 -15.80 -36.09
C GLU A 588 -8.66 -15.99 -35.47
N THR A 589 -9.10 -17.25 -35.33
CA THR A 589 -10.38 -17.58 -34.68
C THR A 589 -10.35 -17.25 -33.18
N ALA A 590 -9.27 -17.57 -32.48
CA ALA A 590 -9.10 -17.28 -31.06
C ALA A 590 -9.04 -15.77 -30.79
N ASP A 591 -8.29 -15.02 -31.61
CA ASP A 591 -8.20 -13.56 -31.54
C ASP A 591 -9.56 -12.90 -31.83
N LYS A 592 -10.33 -13.44 -32.79
CA LYS A 592 -11.70 -12.99 -33.06
C LYS A 592 -12.62 -13.22 -31.86
N ILE A 593 -12.57 -14.39 -31.23
CA ILE A 593 -13.35 -14.70 -30.01
C ILE A 593 -13.01 -13.71 -28.88
N ARG A 594 -11.72 -13.47 -28.62
CA ARG A 594 -11.26 -12.54 -27.59
C ARG A 594 -11.68 -11.10 -27.92
N SER A 595 -11.56 -10.68 -29.18
CA SER A 595 -11.93 -9.33 -29.63
C SER A 595 -13.44 -9.08 -29.53
N GLU A 596 -14.27 -10.02 -29.98
CA GLU A 596 -15.74 -9.90 -29.89
C GLU A 596 -16.21 -9.86 -28.43
N ALA A 597 -15.63 -10.70 -27.57
CA ALA A 597 -15.92 -10.70 -26.15
C ALA A 597 -15.46 -9.40 -25.46
N ASN A 598 -14.30 -8.86 -25.83
CA ASN A 598 -13.83 -7.60 -25.27
C ASN A 598 -14.71 -6.42 -25.71
N ALA A 599 -15.18 -6.41 -26.96
CA ALA A 599 -16.14 -5.41 -27.42
C ALA A 599 -17.48 -5.52 -26.65
N GLN A 600 -17.95 -6.74 -26.38
CA GLN A 600 -19.14 -6.97 -25.57
C GLN A 600 -18.96 -6.55 -24.11
N ALA A 601 -17.83 -6.88 -23.49
CA ALA A 601 -17.49 -6.48 -22.12
C ALA A 601 -17.37 -4.96 -21.99
N THR A 602 -16.71 -4.30 -22.94
CA THR A 602 -16.60 -2.83 -23.01
C THR A 602 -17.98 -2.17 -23.14
N LYS A 603 -18.91 -2.78 -23.88
CA LYS A 603 -20.29 -2.29 -23.98
C LYS A 603 -21.02 -2.39 -22.63
N ILE A 604 -20.84 -3.50 -21.91
CA ILE A 604 -21.41 -3.69 -20.57
C ILE A 604 -20.86 -2.65 -19.58
N GLU A 605 -19.55 -2.39 -19.60
CA GLU A 605 -18.89 -1.40 -18.74
C GLU A 605 -19.40 0.01 -19.02
N ASN A 606 -19.46 0.42 -20.30
CA ASN A 606 -19.99 1.72 -20.68
C ASN A 606 -21.47 1.91 -20.32
N GLU A 607 -22.29 0.86 -20.49
CA GLU A 607 -23.70 0.88 -20.07
C GLU A 607 -23.83 0.96 -18.55
N ALA A 608 -22.93 0.29 -17.81
CA ALA A 608 -22.88 0.34 -16.35
C ALA A 608 -22.45 1.72 -15.83
N ASP A 609 -21.42 2.34 -16.41
CA ASP A 609 -20.98 3.68 -16.04
C ASP A 609 -22.07 4.73 -16.30
N LYS A 610 -22.77 4.62 -17.43
CA LYS A 610 -23.91 5.49 -17.73
C LYS A 610 -25.07 5.28 -16.75
N ALA A 611 -25.38 4.03 -16.42
CA ALA A 611 -26.44 3.72 -15.46
C ALA A 611 -26.09 4.19 -14.04
N HIS A 612 -24.83 4.06 -13.64
CA HIS A 612 -24.29 4.54 -12.37
C HIS A 612 -24.42 6.06 -12.26
N GLN A 613 -23.95 6.80 -13.27
CA GLN A 613 -24.08 8.25 -13.28
C GLN A 613 -25.55 8.71 -13.19
N LEU A 614 -26.44 8.10 -13.97
CA LEU A 614 -27.88 8.42 -13.92
C LEU A 614 -28.50 8.10 -12.55
N ALA A 615 -28.03 7.05 -11.88
CA ALA A 615 -28.51 6.69 -10.54
C ALA A 615 -28.04 7.70 -9.49
N LEU A 616 -26.80 8.20 -9.58
CA LEU A 616 -26.30 9.26 -8.70
C LEU A 616 -27.06 10.57 -8.91
N GLU A 617 -27.26 10.98 -10.17
CA GLU A 617 -28.02 12.20 -10.51
C GLU A 617 -29.47 12.14 -10.01
N GLU A 618 -30.15 10.99 -10.16
CA GLU A 618 -31.51 10.81 -9.65
C GLU A 618 -31.54 10.74 -8.12
N ALA A 619 -30.53 10.15 -7.47
CA ALA A 619 -30.40 10.17 -6.02
C ALA A 619 -30.24 11.61 -5.49
N ASP A 620 -29.41 12.43 -6.13
CA ASP A 620 -29.26 13.84 -5.76
C ASP A 620 -30.56 14.62 -5.93
N LYS A 621 -31.27 14.41 -7.03
CA LYS A 621 -32.57 15.04 -7.26
C LYS A 621 -33.63 14.65 -6.23
N GLN A 622 -33.65 13.38 -5.80
CA GLN A 622 -34.55 12.92 -4.74
C GLN A 622 -34.16 13.47 -3.37
N ALA A 623 -32.86 13.56 -3.09
CA ALA A 623 -32.31 14.18 -1.88
C ALA A 623 -32.67 15.67 -1.79
N GLU A 624 -32.53 16.43 -2.89
CA GLU A 624 -32.94 17.84 -2.95
C GLU A 624 -34.44 18.02 -2.74
N LYS A 625 -35.26 17.15 -3.36
CA LYS A 625 -36.72 17.18 -3.15
C LYS A 625 -37.08 16.91 -1.69
N LEU A 626 -36.46 15.90 -1.08
CA LEU A 626 -36.66 15.55 0.33
C LEU A 626 -36.26 16.71 1.25
N LYS A 627 -35.11 17.35 0.97
CA LYS A 627 -34.64 18.52 1.71
C LYS A 627 -35.62 19.68 1.61
N LYS A 628 -36.09 19.99 0.39
CA LYS A 628 -37.06 21.05 0.14
C LYS A 628 -38.37 20.81 0.89
N GLU A 629 -38.93 19.60 0.82
CA GLU A 629 -40.17 19.26 1.52
C GLU A 629 -40.04 19.38 3.04
N GLY A 630 -38.92 18.94 3.62
CA GLY A 630 -38.65 19.08 5.05
C GLY A 630 -38.45 20.54 5.49
N TYR A 631 -37.76 21.35 4.68
CA TYR A 631 -37.56 22.77 4.95
C TYR A 631 -38.85 23.59 4.78
N ASP A 632 -39.68 23.28 3.78
CA ASP A 632 -41.01 23.87 3.61
C ASP A 632 -41.94 23.51 4.79
N ALA A 633 -41.84 22.28 5.32
CA ALA A 633 -42.57 21.87 6.51
C ALA A 633 -42.10 22.62 7.77
N ALA A 634 -40.79 22.82 7.92
CA ALA A 634 -40.21 23.62 9.00
C ALA A 634 -40.65 25.09 8.92
N GLN A 635 -40.71 25.67 7.72
CA GLN A 635 -41.17 27.05 7.54
C GLN A 635 -42.65 27.21 7.90
N LYS A 636 -43.50 26.25 7.51
CA LYS A 636 -44.93 26.24 7.89
C LYS A 636 -45.17 26.18 9.40
N LEU A 637 -44.24 25.63 10.19
CA LEU A 637 -44.34 25.66 11.66
C LEU A 637 -44.16 27.09 12.18
N ILE A 638 -43.21 27.84 11.61
CA ILE A 638 -42.94 29.23 11.97
C ILE A 638 -44.11 30.14 11.54
N ASP A 639 -44.62 29.94 10.33
CA ASP A 639 -45.69 30.78 9.76
C ASP A 639 -47.05 30.65 10.50
N LYS A 640 -47.25 29.55 11.24
CA LYS A 640 -48.47 29.30 12.03
C LYS A 640 -48.45 29.91 13.43
N ALA A 641 -47.31 30.42 13.89
CA ALA A 641 -47.18 31.02 15.22
C ALA A 641 -47.80 32.42 15.25
N SER A 642 -48.72 32.67 16.20
CA SER A 642 -49.54 33.89 16.21
C SER A 642 -49.01 34.97 17.17
N ASN A 643 -48.18 34.59 18.14
CA ASN A 643 -47.63 35.48 19.17
C ASN A 643 -46.11 35.26 19.38
N PRO A 644 -45.40 36.21 20.04
CA PRO A 644 -43.94 36.14 20.18
C PRO A 644 -43.41 34.90 20.90
N LEU A 645 -44.14 34.36 21.88
CA LEU A 645 -43.74 33.16 22.62
C LEU A 645 -43.92 31.88 21.77
N GLU A 646 -45.02 31.79 21.02
CA GLU A 646 -45.24 30.72 20.05
C GLU A 646 -44.20 30.73 18.93
N LYS A 647 -43.74 31.92 18.52
CA LYS A 647 -42.76 32.05 17.45
C LYS A 647 -41.38 31.50 17.85
N ILE A 648 -40.95 31.77 19.08
CA ILE A 648 -39.70 31.20 19.64
C ILE A 648 -39.80 29.66 19.74
N ALA A 649 -40.95 29.15 20.20
CA ALA A 649 -41.18 27.70 20.28
C ALA A 649 -41.21 27.04 18.88
N ALA A 650 -41.83 27.70 17.90
CA ALA A 650 -41.91 27.26 16.52
C ALA A 650 -40.54 27.31 15.81
N GLU A 651 -39.71 28.32 16.07
CA GLU A 651 -38.34 28.41 15.56
C GLU A 651 -37.45 27.26 16.08
N LYS A 652 -37.58 26.91 17.36
CA LYS A 652 -36.86 25.77 17.94
C LYS A 652 -37.32 24.44 17.34
N ALA A 653 -38.63 24.25 17.16
CA ALA A 653 -39.19 23.06 16.52
C ALA A 653 -38.80 22.97 15.03
N ALA A 654 -38.79 24.10 14.32
CA ALA A 654 -38.36 24.18 12.93
C ALA A 654 -36.86 23.89 12.77
N LYS A 655 -36.01 24.35 13.70
CA LYS A 655 -34.57 24.02 13.71
C LYS A 655 -34.36 22.51 13.85
N LYS A 656 -35.01 21.89 14.83
CA LYS A 656 -34.93 20.43 15.04
C LYS A 656 -35.43 19.65 13.82
N LEU A 657 -36.51 20.09 13.19
CA LEU A 657 -37.03 19.44 11.98
C LEU A 657 -36.09 19.59 10.78
N LYS A 658 -35.35 20.71 10.66
CA LYS A 658 -34.31 20.88 9.64
C LYS A 658 -33.14 19.93 9.88
N GLU A 659 -32.67 19.82 11.12
CA GLU A 659 -31.62 18.87 11.53
C GLU A 659 -32.03 17.42 11.20
N GLU A 660 -33.22 16.99 11.63
CA GLU A 660 -33.75 15.64 11.30
C GLU A 660 -33.94 15.42 9.78
N THR A 661 -34.22 16.48 9.02
CA THR A 661 -34.32 16.42 7.56
C THR A 661 -32.94 16.27 6.93
N ASP A 662 -31.94 17.02 7.39
CA ASP A 662 -30.56 16.94 6.90
C ASP A 662 -29.96 15.55 7.18
N ASP A 663 -30.23 14.97 8.36
CA ASP A 663 -29.82 13.60 8.69
C ASP A 663 -30.47 12.56 7.77
N LYS A 664 -31.80 12.66 7.54
CA LYS A 664 -32.51 11.77 6.61
C LYS A 664 -32.01 11.89 5.18
N VAL A 665 -31.68 13.11 4.74
CA VAL A 665 -31.10 13.36 3.42
C VAL A 665 -29.72 12.71 3.30
N LYS A 666 -28.88 12.83 4.34
CA LYS A 666 -27.57 12.20 4.38
C LYS A 666 -27.68 10.68 4.29
N THR A 667 -28.46 10.04 5.17
CA THR A 667 -28.64 8.58 5.17
C THR A 667 -29.25 8.06 3.87
N PHE A 668 -30.20 8.81 3.28
CA PHE A 668 -30.76 8.46 1.97
C PHE A 668 -29.70 8.51 0.87
N LYS A 669 -28.85 9.55 0.83
CA LYS A 669 -27.78 9.67 -0.17
C LYS A 669 -26.77 8.54 -0.05
N GLU A 670 -26.30 8.24 1.17
CA GLU A 670 -25.36 7.15 1.44
C GLU A 670 -25.93 5.81 0.92
N ALA A 671 -27.14 5.44 1.34
CA ALA A 671 -27.75 4.17 0.90
C ALA A 671 -28.03 4.11 -0.61
N ALA A 672 -28.35 5.24 -1.24
CA ALA A 672 -28.58 5.31 -2.68
C ALA A 672 -27.28 5.20 -3.49
N TYR A 673 -26.20 5.82 -3.01
CA TYR A 673 -24.87 5.75 -3.62
C TYR A 673 -24.30 4.33 -3.50
N ASP A 674 -24.36 3.72 -2.32
CA ASP A 674 -23.92 2.33 -2.11
C ASP A 674 -24.61 1.37 -3.08
N LYS A 675 -25.92 1.56 -3.28
CA LYS A 675 -26.70 0.74 -4.20
C LYS A 675 -26.32 0.96 -5.67
N ALA A 676 -25.96 2.20 -6.04
CA ALA A 676 -25.45 2.50 -7.37
C ALA A 676 -24.09 1.83 -7.60
N ASP A 677 -23.20 1.91 -6.62
CA ASP A 677 -21.87 1.30 -6.65
C ASP A 677 -21.95 -0.23 -6.77
N GLN A 678 -22.76 -0.89 -5.93
CA GLN A 678 -23.03 -2.34 -6.04
C GLN A 678 -23.57 -2.75 -7.41
N GLY A 679 -24.42 -1.90 -8.01
CA GLY A 679 -24.95 -2.11 -9.35
C GLY A 679 -23.86 -2.08 -10.42
N LYS A 680 -22.94 -1.12 -10.33
CA LYS A 680 -21.79 -0.99 -11.22
C LYS A 680 -20.83 -2.17 -11.05
N GLU A 681 -20.47 -2.52 -9.82
CA GLU A 681 -19.58 -3.65 -9.52
C GLU A 681 -20.13 -4.97 -10.07
N THR A 682 -21.43 -5.23 -9.87
CA THR A 682 -22.11 -6.41 -10.42
C THR A 682 -22.01 -6.47 -11.95
N ALA A 683 -22.12 -5.34 -12.63
CA ALA A 683 -22.01 -5.27 -14.08
C ALA A 683 -20.57 -5.49 -14.57
N TYR A 684 -19.59 -4.92 -13.87
CA TYR A 684 -18.16 -5.15 -14.13
C TYR A 684 -17.77 -6.63 -13.91
N GLY A 685 -18.32 -7.27 -12.87
CA GLY A 685 -18.18 -8.71 -12.67
C GLY A 685 -18.73 -9.55 -13.82
N LYS A 686 -19.85 -9.14 -14.42
CA LYS A 686 -20.38 -9.79 -15.65
C LYS A 686 -19.46 -9.57 -16.85
N ALA A 687 -18.92 -8.37 -17.03
CA ALA A 687 -17.97 -8.06 -18.10
C ALA A 687 -16.69 -8.90 -17.98
N ALA A 688 -16.16 -9.03 -16.76
CA ALA A 688 -15.02 -9.90 -16.48
C ALA A 688 -15.34 -11.37 -16.82
N LYS A 689 -16.49 -11.88 -16.39
CA LYS A 689 -16.92 -13.25 -16.70
C LYS A 689 -17.02 -13.53 -18.21
N VAL A 690 -17.53 -12.56 -18.99
CA VAL A 690 -17.58 -12.67 -20.46
C VAL A 690 -16.16 -12.81 -21.05
N ARG A 691 -15.19 -12.02 -20.57
CA ARG A 691 -13.79 -12.13 -21.01
C ARG A 691 -13.19 -13.49 -20.64
N THR A 692 -13.40 -13.96 -19.42
CA THR A 692 -12.88 -15.26 -18.94
C THR A 692 -13.46 -16.45 -19.72
N GLU A 693 -14.77 -16.46 -19.96
CA GLU A 693 -15.42 -17.53 -20.73
C GLU A 693 -14.94 -17.55 -22.19
N ALA A 694 -14.72 -16.37 -22.78
CA ALA A 694 -14.20 -16.24 -24.13
C ALA A 694 -12.73 -16.69 -24.23
N ASP A 695 -11.89 -16.32 -23.27
CA ASP A 695 -10.50 -16.75 -23.23
C ASP A 695 -10.36 -18.26 -23.04
N THR A 696 -11.24 -18.86 -22.22
CA THR A 696 -11.35 -20.31 -22.08
C THR A 696 -11.68 -20.99 -23.42
N LYS A 697 -12.64 -20.44 -24.18
CA LYS A 697 -13.00 -20.96 -25.51
C LYS A 697 -11.89 -20.76 -26.53
N ALA A 698 -11.23 -19.60 -26.54
CA ALA A 698 -10.11 -19.29 -27.41
C ALA A 698 -8.95 -20.27 -27.19
N THR A 699 -8.62 -20.53 -25.93
CA THR A 699 -7.59 -21.51 -25.53
C THR A 699 -7.98 -22.93 -25.95
N GLN A 700 -9.26 -23.32 -25.87
CA GLN A 700 -9.72 -24.62 -26.37
C GLN A 700 -9.55 -24.76 -27.88
N VAL A 701 -9.78 -23.70 -28.66
CA VAL A 701 -9.56 -23.68 -30.12
C VAL A 701 -8.07 -23.83 -30.44
N GLU A 702 -7.20 -23.08 -29.75
CA GLU A 702 -5.74 -23.17 -29.90
C GLU A 702 -5.22 -24.57 -29.55
N ASN A 703 -5.68 -25.15 -28.44
CA ASN A 703 -5.29 -26.51 -28.01
C ASN A 703 -5.78 -27.60 -28.96
N ALA A 704 -7.00 -27.47 -29.50
CA ALA A 704 -7.54 -28.43 -30.47
C ALA A 704 -6.74 -28.40 -31.79
N ALA A 705 -6.36 -27.20 -32.24
CA ALA A 705 -5.53 -27.03 -33.42
C ALA A 705 -4.12 -27.58 -33.21
N GLN A 706 -3.52 -27.36 -32.03
CA GLN A 706 -2.24 -27.95 -31.68
C GLN A 706 -2.28 -29.48 -31.70
N THR A 707 -3.33 -30.07 -31.12
CA THR A 707 -3.53 -31.54 -31.12
C THR A 707 -3.64 -32.08 -32.55
N GLN A 708 -4.33 -31.37 -33.45
CA GLN A 708 -4.41 -31.75 -34.87
C GLN A 708 -3.09 -31.54 -35.60
N ALA A 709 -2.33 -30.49 -35.29
CA ALA A 709 -1.00 -30.26 -35.85
C ALA A 709 -0.04 -31.41 -35.49
N ASP A 710 -0.07 -31.85 -34.23
CA ASP A 710 0.73 -32.98 -33.76
C ASP A 710 0.35 -34.29 -34.49
N GLN A 711 -0.94 -34.50 -34.76
CA GLN A 711 -1.43 -35.65 -35.53
C GLN A 711 -1.00 -35.58 -37.01
N ILE A 712 -1.10 -34.41 -37.66
CA ILE A 712 -0.65 -34.19 -39.05
C ILE A 712 0.85 -34.47 -39.16
N MET A 713 1.64 -34.01 -38.19
CA MET A 713 3.08 -34.23 -38.15
C MET A 713 3.40 -35.72 -37.96
N THR A 714 2.67 -36.39 -37.06
CA THR A 714 2.80 -37.83 -36.82
C THR A 714 2.48 -38.65 -38.08
N ASP A 715 1.41 -38.33 -38.79
CA ASP A 715 1.01 -39.02 -40.02
C ASP A 715 1.99 -38.76 -41.17
N ALA A 716 2.56 -37.56 -41.26
CA ALA A 716 3.59 -37.21 -42.23
C ALA A 716 4.90 -37.98 -41.96
N ASN A 717 5.32 -38.07 -40.70
CA ASN A 717 6.46 -38.88 -40.29
C ASN A 717 6.25 -40.36 -40.62
N ASN A 718 5.08 -40.93 -40.31
CA ASN A 718 4.74 -42.32 -40.67
C ASN A 718 4.76 -42.56 -42.20
N LYS A 719 4.37 -41.57 -43.02
CA LYS A 719 4.47 -41.67 -44.49
C LYS A 719 5.89 -41.58 -45.01
N VAL A 720 6.73 -40.74 -44.38
CA VAL A 720 8.16 -40.65 -44.70
C VAL A 720 8.85 -41.96 -44.35
N ASP A 721 8.52 -42.55 -43.20
CA ASP A 721 9.06 -43.84 -42.76
C ASP A 721 8.71 -44.97 -43.75
N ASN A 722 7.45 -45.05 -44.21
CA ASN A 722 7.00 -46.02 -45.22
C ASN A 722 7.59 -45.82 -46.64
N LEU A 723 8.15 -44.65 -46.95
CA LEU A 723 8.86 -44.39 -48.22
C LEU A 723 10.34 -44.78 -48.15
N THR A 724 10.83 -45.07 -46.96
CA THR A 724 12.23 -45.42 -46.68
C THR A 724 12.42 -46.90 -46.29
N GLU A 725 11.33 -47.65 -46.10
CA GLU A 725 11.29 -49.12 -46.16
C GLU A 725 11.26 -49.63 -47.60
#